data_AF-L1JVD6-F1
#
_entry.id   AF-L1JVD6-F1
#
_cell.length_a   1.000
_cell.length_b   1.000
_cell.length_c   1.000
_cell.angle_alpha   90.00
_cell.angle_beta   90.00
_cell.angle_gamma   90.00
#
_symmetry.space_group_name_H-M   'P 1'
#
loop_
_entity.id
_entity.type
_entity.pdbx_description
1 polymer ?
#
loop_
_entity_poly.entity_id
_entity_poly.type
_entity_poly.pdbx_seq_one_letter_code
_entity_poly.pdbx_strand_id
1 'polypeptide(L)'
;MERKTEDDRSDSSDEEETEEYSQLWQKVEKVFEEFHLSPFAMAAAKKWVKLMADPSKTNLTRIRDWLLLRINNKHRAPPASRWQKGCPDLVPGLRALPFWDRGMPEMGWVREIEDHFEDVKEELLNLRGKKGFQPFRQPKWSTKLASDDVGAVSHDKGDWNVFYLFLHNEKFEENCAKCPKTVELIERIAPRQYKHAFFSALNPGTHVIAHTGPTNKKLRCHLPVTGVEGSRLRVADEVREQEEGVCYVFDDSFEHEAWHDGTSTRIVLIFDVWHPDFSDEEVKFLGYLQKSQMKEEQRMSAGQDSEDNFYSLLRKTKDLLVDDSWWIAPDEASAHGRRKHRVYVGGLGWMDVSTAGGGGVRVLPKKARPETSIYVSGEPTYAELLVCERMGMLEQVMAGSCLRGGLMPRLFHLHRPCYDDDDCYSCDVCGYPSQPTEHAIKGEVTNERASVQSYSPIVWTMQHPCLEFENSKWQIFAEGESSWSGLARDINAKDKVAIYVASSGTGEIVKLVDQGDGSAQIVQKIPTGGVPSSLAFDEVGAIFVGDIALKCILSHPPEDSEFQVLVSDYEGQQFFGPNSLCFDSNGTLFFTDSGPMGDTSLSNPKGSVFCVSSEDQLLKPLAVNCLAHPSGIAVSPDGSCVYVAETMANRILRFIRRPTGVYMCSVFHTFSGGFGPTSLACDSKSNLYVCRWAS
;
A
#
# COMPACT_ATOMS: atom_id res chain seq x y z
N MET A 1 -88.44 9.45 -0.29
CA MET A 1 -87.97 9.29 -1.68
C MET A 1 -86.64 10.01 -1.76
N GLU A 2 -85.55 9.26 -1.61
CA GLU A 2 -84.71 8.81 -2.74
C GLU A 2 -83.82 9.95 -3.24
N ARG A 3 -82.50 9.84 -3.39
CA ARG A 3 -81.58 8.70 -3.46
C ARG A 3 -80.14 9.21 -3.26
N LYS A 4 -79.36 8.40 -2.53
CA LYS A 4 -77.95 8.03 -2.73
C LYS A 4 -76.91 9.11 -3.07
N THR A 5 -76.13 9.40 -2.04
CA THR A 5 -74.70 9.69 -2.03
C THR A 5 -73.86 8.50 -2.56
N GLU A 6 -73.00 8.78 -3.54
CA GLU A 6 -71.79 8.06 -3.95
C GLU A 6 -70.86 9.18 -4.49
N ASP A 7 -69.56 9.30 -4.25
CA ASP A 7 -68.63 8.75 -3.27
C ASP A 7 -67.34 9.57 -3.50
N ASP A 8 -67.31 10.84 -3.08
CA ASP A 8 -66.08 11.65 -3.08
C ASP A 8 -65.27 11.24 -1.84
N ARG A 9 -64.58 10.10 -1.94
CA ARG A 9 -63.50 9.78 -1.01
C ARG A 9 -62.23 10.41 -1.52
N SER A 10 -61.88 11.50 -0.85
CA SER A 10 -60.52 11.97 -0.67
C SER A 10 -59.53 10.81 -0.61
N ASP A 11 -58.64 10.75 -1.59
CA ASP A 11 -57.43 9.93 -1.57
C ASP A 11 -56.41 10.57 -0.61
N SER A 12 -56.83 10.70 0.66
CA SER A 12 -55.95 10.88 1.80
C SER A 12 -55.71 9.49 2.35
N SER A 13 -54.87 8.73 1.67
CA SER A 13 -54.22 7.59 2.30
C SER A 13 -53.24 8.16 3.32
N ASP A 14 -53.78 8.55 4.48
CA ASP A 14 -53.02 8.52 5.73
C ASP A 14 -52.66 7.05 5.93
N GLU A 15 -51.57 6.64 5.27
CA GLU A 15 -50.90 5.37 5.50
C GLU A 15 -50.70 5.26 7.01
N GLU A 16 -51.33 4.28 7.64
CA GLU A 16 -51.06 3.96 9.04
C GLU A 16 -49.54 3.86 9.19
N GLU A 17 -48.92 4.86 9.81
CA GLU A 17 -47.48 4.90 10.06
C GLU A 17 -47.17 3.73 10.99
N THR A 18 -46.82 2.60 10.38
CA THR A 18 -46.39 1.42 11.10
C THR A 18 -45.20 1.78 11.99
N GLU A 19 -45.10 1.12 13.14
CA GLU A 19 -43.99 1.36 14.07
C GLU A 19 -42.62 1.16 13.38
N GLU A 20 -42.54 0.24 12.41
CA GLU A 20 -41.38 0.02 11.56
C GLU A 20 -41.03 1.23 10.66
N TYR A 21 -42.04 1.88 10.06
CA TYR A 21 -41.86 3.07 9.23
C TYR A 21 -41.36 4.27 10.06
N SER A 22 -41.90 4.45 11.26
CA SER A 22 -41.45 5.48 12.20
C SER A 22 -39.99 5.25 12.65
N GLN A 23 -39.64 4.00 12.99
CA GLN A 23 -38.26 3.62 13.35
C GLN A 23 -37.26 3.83 12.19
N LEU A 24 -37.66 3.60 10.94
CA LEU A 24 -36.81 3.85 9.78
C LEU A 24 -36.50 5.35 9.63
N TRP A 25 -37.51 6.22 9.76
CA TRP A 25 -37.30 7.67 9.65
C TRP A 25 -36.44 8.23 10.77
N GLN A 26 -36.53 7.70 11.99
CA GLN A 26 -35.62 8.07 13.08
C GLN A 26 -34.16 7.75 12.74
N LYS A 27 -33.89 6.61 12.10
CA LYS A 27 -32.53 6.28 11.63
C LYS A 27 -32.06 7.21 10.51
N VAL A 28 -32.94 7.56 9.57
CA VAL A 28 -32.63 8.53 8.50
C VAL A 28 -32.28 9.90 9.08
N GLU A 29 -33.08 10.40 10.03
CA GLU A 29 -32.84 11.68 10.69
C GLU A 29 -31.49 11.69 11.42
N LYS A 30 -31.17 10.61 12.13
CA LYS A 30 -29.87 10.45 12.80
C LYS A 30 -28.69 10.56 11.84
N VAL A 31 -28.79 10.03 10.62
CA VAL A 31 -27.75 10.21 9.59
C VAL A 31 -27.63 11.68 9.18
N PHE A 32 -28.75 12.39 9.06
CA PHE A 32 -28.75 13.79 8.66
C PHE A 32 -28.34 14.76 9.77
N GLU A 33 -28.44 14.37 11.04
CA GLU A 33 -27.89 15.12 12.17
C GLU A 33 -26.36 15.30 12.04
N GLU A 34 -25.64 14.33 11.47
CA GLU A 34 -24.19 14.42 11.18
C GLU A 34 -23.83 15.58 10.25
N PHE A 35 -24.77 16.04 9.41
CA PHE A 35 -24.58 17.12 8.46
C PHE A 35 -25.11 18.48 8.96
N HIS A 36 -25.56 18.53 10.22
CA HIS A 36 -26.06 19.74 10.87
C HIS A 36 -27.12 20.47 10.04
N LEU A 37 -28.07 19.71 9.47
CA LEU A 37 -29.14 20.29 8.65
C LEU A 37 -30.07 21.15 9.52
N SER A 38 -30.43 22.35 9.03
CA SER A 38 -31.52 23.13 9.62
C SER A 38 -32.87 22.40 9.46
N PRO A 39 -33.93 22.74 10.22
CA PRO A 39 -35.24 22.10 10.07
C PRO A 39 -35.80 22.19 8.64
N PHE A 40 -35.60 23.31 7.96
CA PHE A 40 -35.95 23.47 6.55
C PHE A 40 -35.11 22.54 5.64
N ALA A 41 -33.82 22.42 5.94
CA ALA A 41 -32.93 21.58 5.17
C ALA A 41 -33.19 20.09 5.37
N MET A 42 -33.55 19.69 6.58
CA MET A 42 -34.03 18.35 6.90
C MET A 42 -35.28 18.01 6.08
N ALA A 43 -36.27 18.90 6.03
CA ALA A 43 -37.47 18.68 5.22
C ALA A 43 -37.16 18.52 3.72
N ALA A 44 -36.19 19.27 3.20
CA ALA A 44 -35.72 19.11 1.82
C ALA A 44 -34.98 17.77 1.61
N ALA A 45 -34.11 17.37 2.55
CA ALA A 45 -33.40 16.08 2.51
C ALA A 45 -34.39 14.90 2.56
N LYS A 46 -35.44 14.96 3.38
CA LYS A 46 -36.50 13.94 3.41
C LYS A 46 -37.19 13.75 2.05
N LYS A 47 -37.38 14.83 1.27
CA LYS A 47 -37.92 14.73 -0.11
C LYS A 47 -36.97 13.95 -1.03
N TRP A 48 -35.66 14.13 -0.89
CA TRP A 48 -34.67 13.34 -1.62
C TRP A 48 -34.71 11.85 -1.22
N VAL A 49 -34.88 11.55 0.07
CA VAL A 49 -35.01 10.16 0.55
C VAL A 49 -36.23 9.49 -0.07
N LYS A 50 -37.38 10.18 -0.11
CA LYS A 50 -38.57 9.67 -0.81
C LYS A 50 -38.33 9.47 -2.30
N LEU A 51 -37.61 10.39 -2.94
CA LEU A 51 -37.28 10.29 -4.37
C LEU A 51 -36.39 9.08 -4.67
N MET A 52 -35.34 8.84 -3.87
CA MET A 52 -34.43 7.71 -4.08
C MET A 52 -35.03 6.36 -3.66
N ALA A 53 -36.05 6.36 -2.80
CA ALA A 53 -36.81 5.15 -2.45
C ALA A 53 -37.59 4.56 -3.65
N ASP A 54 -37.91 5.38 -4.66
CA ASP A 54 -38.55 4.93 -5.90
C ASP A 54 -37.57 4.04 -6.72
N PRO A 55 -37.88 2.75 -6.94
CA PRO A 55 -37.04 1.84 -7.71
C PRO A 55 -36.83 2.27 -9.16
N SER A 56 -37.73 3.09 -9.72
CA SER A 56 -37.62 3.61 -11.09
C SER A 56 -36.53 4.68 -11.24
N LYS A 57 -36.09 5.30 -10.14
CA LYS A 57 -35.02 6.32 -10.10
C LYS A 57 -33.64 5.68 -10.06
N THR A 58 -33.30 4.98 -11.14
CA THR A 58 -32.05 4.21 -11.27
C THR A 58 -30.80 5.08 -11.16
N ASN A 59 -30.88 6.36 -11.57
CA ASN A 59 -29.78 7.33 -11.47
C ASN A 59 -29.45 7.79 -10.04
N LEU A 60 -30.28 7.43 -9.05
CA LEU A 60 -30.05 7.71 -7.62
C LEU A 60 -29.70 6.44 -6.83
N THR A 61 -29.55 5.29 -7.50
CA THR A 61 -29.27 4.00 -6.85
C THR A 61 -28.04 4.07 -5.96
N ARG A 62 -26.98 4.75 -6.42
CA ARG A 62 -25.73 4.87 -5.68
C ARG A 62 -25.88 5.63 -4.36
N ILE A 63 -26.56 6.77 -4.39
CA ILE A 63 -26.80 7.57 -3.18
C ILE A 63 -27.81 6.89 -2.25
N ARG A 64 -28.76 6.10 -2.79
CA ARG A 64 -29.63 5.23 -1.99
C ARG A 64 -28.79 4.19 -1.24
N ASP A 65 -27.91 3.47 -1.92
CA ASP A 65 -27.06 2.45 -1.30
C ASP A 65 -26.13 3.07 -0.25
N TRP A 66 -25.56 4.24 -0.54
CA TRP A 66 -24.78 5.02 0.42
C TRP A 66 -25.60 5.39 1.67
N LEU A 67 -26.84 5.85 1.50
CA LEU A 67 -27.71 6.20 2.63
C LEU A 67 -28.11 4.97 3.44
N LEU A 68 -28.42 3.85 2.78
CA LEU A 68 -28.74 2.57 3.43
C LEU A 68 -27.57 2.04 4.27
N LEU A 69 -26.33 2.18 3.82
CA LEU A 69 -25.16 1.84 4.62
C LEU A 69 -25.13 2.66 5.92
N ARG A 70 -25.33 3.98 5.84
CA ARG A 70 -25.31 4.87 7.00
C ARG A 70 -26.47 4.63 7.98
N ILE A 71 -27.68 4.37 7.48
CA ILE A 71 -28.84 3.99 8.30
C ILE A 71 -28.56 2.72 9.11
N ASN A 72 -27.72 1.82 8.58
CA ASN A 72 -27.29 0.60 9.26
C ASN A 72 -25.99 0.76 10.06
N ASN A 73 -25.60 2.00 10.40
CA ASN A 73 -24.35 2.35 11.10
C ASN A 73 -23.08 1.83 10.41
N LYS A 74 -23.13 1.60 9.09
CA LYS A 74 -21.95 1.35 8.26
C LYS A 74 -21.54 2.67 7.64
N HIS A 75 -20.62 3.38 8.29
CA HIS A 75 -20.17 4.71 7.84
C HIS A 75 -19.30 4.70 6.57
N ARG A 76 -19.02 3.52 6.02
CA ARG A 76 -18.08 3.33 4.92
C ARG A 76 -18.49 2.15 4.05
N ALA A 77 -18.57 2.38 2.73
CA ALA A 77 -18.69 1.31 1.76
C ALA A 77 -17.38 0.52 1.64
N PRO A 78 -17.42 -0.78 1.33
CA PRO A 78 -16.23 -1.54 0.98
C PRO A 78 -15.45 -0.79 -0.12
N PRO A 79 -14.13 -0.58 0.06
CA PRO A 79 -13.35 0.12 -0.93
C PRO A 79 -13.27 -0.69 -2.23
N ALA A 80 -13.35 -0.01 -3.36
CA ALA A 80 -13.20 -0.66 -4.67
C ALA A 80 -11.74 -1.03 -4.95
N SER A 81 -10.79 -0.43 -4.23
CA SER A 81 -9.37 -0.74 -4.27
C SER A 81 -8.79 -0.78 -2.86
N ARG A 82 -7.87 -1.72 -2.60
CA ARG A 82 -7.11 -1.78 -1.33
C ARG A 82 -6.43 -0.47 -0.97
N TRP A 83 -6.04 0.32 -1.96
CA TRP A 83 -5.37 1.60 -1.77
C TRP A 83 -6.31 2.68 -1.23
N GLN A 84 -7.63 2.50 -1.32
CA GLN A 84 -8.61 3.39 -0.70
C GLN A 84 -8.90 3.00 0.77
N LYS A 85 -8.14 2.05 1.37
CA LYS A 85 -8.38 1.54 2.73
C LYS A 85 -8.28 2.63 3.80
N GLY A 86 -7.46 3.66 3.65
CA GLY A 86 -7.40 4.78 4.59
C GLY A 86 -8.58 5.76 4.46
N CYS A 87 -9.31 5.74 3.34
CA CYS A 87 -10.35 6.73 3.06
C CYS A 87 -11.60 6.51 3.93
N PRO A 88 -12.02 7.50 4.73
CA PRO A 88 -13.11 7.32 5.69
C PRO A 88 -14.50 7.30 5.05
N ASP A 89 -14.75 8.06 3.97
CA ASP A 89 -16.09 8.20 3.37
C ASP A 89 -16.09 7.79 1.89
N LEU A 90 -16.45 6.52 1.65
CA LEU A 90 -16.54 5.94 0.32
C LEU A 90 -18.00 5.78 -0.11
N VAL A 91 -18.33 6.34 -1.27
CA VAL A 91 -19.59 6.12 -1.98
C VAL A 91 -19.41 4.89 -2.88
N PRO A 92 -20.29 3.87 -2.80
CA PRO A 92 -20.17 2.65 -3.59
C PRO A 92 -20.37 2.93 -5.09
N GLY A 93 -19.96 2.03 -5.98
CA GLY A 93 -20.32 2.09 -7.41
C GLY A 93 -19.74 3.25 -8.22
N LEU A 94 -18.68 3.91 -7.74
CA LEU A 94 -17.83 4.80 -8.52
C LEU A 94 -16.65 4.02 -9.09
N ARG A 95 -16.23 4.31 -10.33
CA ARG A 95 -14.99 3.79 -10.90
C ARG A 95 -13.82 4.23 -10.02
N ALA A 96 -12.98 3.28 -9.61
CA ALA A 96 -11.83 3.55 -8.77
C ALA A 96 -10.55 3.35 -9.58
N LEU A 97 -10.00 4.45 -10.09
CA LEU A 97 -8.74 4.48 -10.83
C LEU A 97 -7.74 5.38 -10.08
N PRO A 98 -6.49 4.95 -9.88
CA PRO A 98 -5.49 5.77 -9.23
C PRO A 98 -5.23 7.04 -10.02
N PHE A 99 -4.91 6.92 -11.32
CA PHE A 99 -4.77 8.05 -12.24
C PHE A 99 -5.86 8.05 -13.31
N TRP A 100 -6.31 9.24 -13.68
CA TRP A 100 -7.31 9.48 -14.71
C TRP A 100 -6.65 10.17 -15.90
N ASP A 101 -6.48 9.40 -16.98
CA ASP A 101 -5.71 9.87 -18.13
C ASP A 101 -6.47 10.92 -18.96
N ARG A 102 -5.73 11.91 -19.46
CA ARG A 102 -6.22 12.98 -20.37
C ARG A 102 -6.87 12.50 -21.67
N GLY A 103 -6.74 11.23 -22.01
CA GLY A 103 -7.39 10.61 -23.16
C GLY A 103 -8.86 10.26 -22.92
N MET A 104 -9.29 10.23 -21.66
CA MET A 104 -10.66 9.90 -21.28
C MET A 104 -11.62 11.04 -21.67
N PRO A 105 -12.80 10.73 -22.26
CA PRO A 105 -13.78 11.74 -22.65
C PRO A 105 -14.17 12.71 -21.51
N GLU A 106 -14.26 12.20 -20.29
CA GLU A 106 -14.65 12.95 -19.08
C GLU A 106 -13.53 13.88 -18.58
N MET A 107 -12.31 13.71 -19.09
CA MET A 107 -11.13 14.53 -18.79
C MET A 107 -10.85 15.57 -19.89
N GLY A 108 -11.82 15.83 -20.78
CA GLY A 108 -11.65 16.78 -21.90
C GLY A 108 -11.25 18.20 -21.49
N TRP A 109 -11.62 18.63 -20.27
CA TRP A 109 -11.27 19.93 -19.69
C TRP A 109 -9.78 20.06 -19.34
N VAL A 110 -9.05 18.94 -19.21
CA VAL A 110 -7.61 18.93 -18.88
C VAL A 110 -6.80 19.68 -19.93
N ARG A 111 -7.15 19.54 -21.21
CA ARG A 111 -6.44 20.25 -22.28
C ARG A 111 -6.60 21.76 -22.17
N GLU A 112 -7.79 22.22 -21.80
CA GLU A 112 -8.05 23.66 -21.72
C GLU A 112 -7.21 24.34 -20.62
N ILE A 113 -7.01 23.69 -19.48
CA ILE A 113 -6.13 24.23 -18.44
C ILE A 113 -4.65 24.16 -18.82
N GLU A 114 -4.21 23.08 -19.47
CA GLU A 114 -2.84 22.97 -20.01
C GLU A 114 -2.59 24.06 -21.08
N ASP A 115 -3.57 24.38 -21.92
CA ASP A 115 -3.48 25.42 -22.95
C ASP A 115 -3.35 26.84 -22.36
N HIS A 116 -3.87 27.06 -21.15
CA HIS A 116 -3.77 28.34 -20.41
C HIS A 116 -2.68 28.30 -19.33
N PHE A 117 -1.75 27.34 -19.40
CA PHE A 117 -0.69 27.16 -18.41
C PHE A 117 0.12 28.44 -18.15
N GLU A 118 0.47 29.17 -19.21
CA GLU A 118 1.28 30.39 -19.10
C GLU A 118 0.57 31.51 -18.31
N ASP A 119 -0.75 31.64 -18.42
CA ASP A 119 -1.53 32.59 -17.62
C ASP A 119 -1.47 32.24 -16.13
N VAL A 120 -1.61 30.95 -15.80
CA VAL A 120 -1.50 30.45 -14.42
C VAL A 120 -0.10 30.68 -13.86
N LYS A 121 0.94 30.40 -14.67
CA LYS A 121 2.33 30.58 -14.28
C LYS A 121 2.68 32.05 -14.07
N GLU A 122 2.23 32.94 -14.95
CA GLU A 122 2.41 34.39 -14.82
C GLU A 122 1.80 34.90 -13.50
N GLU A 123 0.55 34.54 -13.22
CA GLU A 123 -0.13 34.96 -11.99
C GLU A 123 0.56 34.41 -10.74
N LEU A 124 0.99 33.14 -10.76
CA LEU A 124 1.77 32.55 -9.67
C LEU A 124 3.06 33.32 -9.42
N LEU A 125 3.89 33.53 -10.45
CA LEU A 125 5.19 34.20 -10.27
C LEU A 125 5.01 35.64 -9.77
N ASN A 126 3.91 36.30 -10.14
CA ASN A 126 3.52 37.61 -9.62
C ASN A 126 3.10 37.60 -8.15
N LEU A 127 2.93 36.44 -7.51
CA LEU A 127 2.71 36.33 -6.06
C LEU A 127 4.00 36.49 -5.25
N ARG A 128 5.19 36.39 -5.87
CA ARG A 128 6.45 36.57 -5.16
C ARG A 128 6.54 37.98 -4.55
N GLY A 129 6.93 38.04 -3.29
CA GLY A 129 6.98 39.22 -2.44
C GLY A 129 5.61 39.69 -1.93
N LYS A 130 4.53 38.97 -2.24
CA LYS A 130 3.17 39.31 -1.78
C LYS A 130 2.73 38.36 -0.67
N LYS A 131 2.01 38.91 0.31
CA LYS A 131 1.33 38.10 1.32
C LYS A 131 0.29 37.17 0.70
N GLY A 132 0.13 35.98 1.27
CA GLY A 132 -1.00 35.08 0.99
C GLY A 132 -0.67 33.60 1.08
N PHE A 133 0.61 33.22 0.92
CA PHE A 133 1.05 31.87 1.30
C PHE A 133 1.06 31.75 2.81
N GLN A 134 0.73 30.56 3.30
CA GLN A 134 0.77 30.19 4.72
C GLN A 134 1.20 28.73 4.87
N PRO A 135 1.75 28.30 6.02
CA PRO A 135 2.11 26.91 6.23
C PRO A 135 0.87 26.01 6.19
N PHE A 136 0.99 24.85 5.54
CA PHE A 136 -0.07 23.86 5.59
C PHE A 136 -0.14 23.22 6.98
N ARG A 137 -1.36 23.11 7.52
CA ARG A 137 -1.64 22.51 8.84
C ARG A 137 -2.92 21.67 8.78
N GLN A 138 -2.91 20.57 9.52
CA GLN A 138 -4.07 19.74 9.82
C GLN A 138 -4.44 19.84 11.31
N PRO A 139 -5.68 19.51 11.71
CA PRO A 139 -6.05 19.40 13.12
C PRO A 139 -5.20 18.38 13.90
N LYS A 140 -5.03 18.58 15.22
CA LYS A 140 -4.08 17.81 16.05
C LYS A 140 -4.41 16.34 16.28
N TRP A 141 -5.54 15.82 15.76
CA TRP A 141 -5.79 14.37 15.74
C TRP A 141 -4.90 13.62 14.73
N SER A 142 -4.13 14.34 13.90
CA SER A 142 -3.13 13.76 13.01
C SER A 142 -1.75 13.60 13.68
N THR A 143 -0.98 12.61 13.23
CA THR A 143 0.10 11.92 13.96
C THR A 143 1.32 12.74 14.35
N LYS A 144 1.59 13.88 13.69
CA LYS A 144 2.80 14.70 13.95
C LYS A 144 2.45 16.15 14.21
N LEU A 145 2.57 16.60 15.45
CA LEU A 145 2.36 17.99 15.85
C LEU A 145 3.36 18.93 15.16
N ALA A 146 2.90 20.13 14.79
CA ALA A 146 3.76 21.16 14.24
C ALA A 146 4.70 21.74 15.32
N SER A 147 5.90 22.19 14.94
CA SER A 147 6.92 22.71 15.86
C SER A 147 6.56 24.04 16.53
N ASP A 148 5.55 24.74 16.00
CA ASP A 148 4.99 26.00 16.50
C ASP A 148 3.72 25.80 17.34
N ASP A 149 3.38 24.55 17.68
CA ASP A 149 2.19 24.11 18.44
C ASP A 149 0.82 24.44 17.78
N VAL A 150 0.82 24.86 16.51
CA VAL A 150 -0.38 25.16 15.73
C VAL A 150 -0.73 24.01 14.78
N GLY A 151 -1.61 23.12 15.23
CA GLY A 151 -2.04 21.96 14.45
C GLY A 151 -0.95 20.89 14.29
N ALA A 152 -1.06 20.09 13.24
CA ALA A 152 -0.18 19.00 12.88
C ALA A 152 0.25 19.09 11.41
N VAL A 153 1.35 18.42 11.08
CA VAL A 153 1.97 18.40 9.75
C VAL A 153 1.84 17.02 9.12
N SER A 154 1.60 16.98 7.81
CA SER A 154 1.52 15.73 7.04
C SER A 154 2.79 15.50 6.20
N HIS A 155 3.91 16.09 6.63
CA HIS A 155 5.22 15.88 6.04
C HIS A 155 6.20 15.50 7.15
N ASP A 156 7.07 14.52 6.87
CA ASP A 156 8.07 14.06 7.82
C ASP A 156 9.36 14.89 7.74
N LYS A 157 9.63 15.52 6.58
CA LYS A 157 10.79 16.36 6.27
C LYS A 157 10.40 17.59 5.44
N GLY A 158 11.21 18.64 5.51
CA GLY A 158 11.06 19.88 4.72
C GLY A 158 9.86 20.75 5.10
N ASP A 159 9.57 21.75 4.26
CA ASP A 159 8.48 22.72 4.46
C ASP A 159 7.39 22.58 3.39
N TRP A 160 6.13 22.80 3.80
CA TRP A 160 4.95 22.81 2.93
C TRP A 160 4.08 24.05 3.17
N ASN A 161 3.99 24.92 2.14
CA ASN A 161 3.18 26.13 2.16
C ASN A 161 2.02 26.05 1.15
N VAL A 162 0.94 26.77 1.41
CA VAL A 162 -0.28 26.82 0.58
C VAL A 162 -0.80 28.24 0.39
N PHE A 163 -1.33 28.52 -0.80
CA PHE A 163 -2.01 29.76 -1.14
C PHE A 163 -3.44 29.42 -1.59
N TYR A 164 -4.42 29.60 -0.70
CA TYR A 164 -5.80 29.22 -0.98
C TYR A 164 -6.51 30.22 -1.92
N LEU A 165 -7.21 29.70 -2.92
CA LEU A 165 -8.17 30.44 -3.75
C LEU A 165 -9.60 30.17 -3.26
N PHE A 166 -9.96 28.88 -3.16
CA PHE A 166 -11.25 28.42 -2.64
C PHE A 166 -11.07 27.24 -1.69
N LEU A 167 -11.86 27.21 -0.63
CA LEU A 167 -12.03 26.07 0.26
C LEU A 167 -13.52 25.88 0.57
N HIS A 168 -14.15 25.01 -0.19
CA HIS A 168 -15.58 24.72 -0.17
C HIS A 168 -16.46 25.97 -0.30
N ASN A 169 -16.97 26.49 0.82
CA ASN A 169 -17.82 27.68 0.83
C ASN A 169 -17.04 28.99 1.06
N GLU A 170 -15.74 28.90 1.36
CA GLU A 170 -14.89 30.07 1.60
C GLU A 170 -14.11 30.42 0.32
N LYS A 171 -14.37 31.62 -0.20
CA LYS A 171 -13.61 32.21 -1.31
C LYS A 171 -12.64 33.23 -0.71
N PHE A 172 -11.35 33.04 -0.94
CA PHE A 172 -10.32 33.93 -0.42
C PHE A 172 -10.20 35.13 -1.34
N GLU A 173 -11.08 36.12 -1.18
CA GLU A 173 -11.24 37.24 -2.13
C GLU A 173 -9.93 38.00 -2.40
N GLU A 174 -9.13 38.26 -1.36
CA GLU A 174 -7.81 38.91 -1.50
C GLU A 174 -6.83 38.11 -2.37
N ASN A 175 -6.90 36.78 -2.30
CA ASN A 175 -6.05 35.88 -3.05
C ASN A 175 -6.58 35.67 -4.48
N CYS A 176 -7.90 35.55 -4.62
CA CYS A 176 -8.57 35.47 -5.91
C CYS A 176 -8.31 36.73 -6.76
N ALA A 177 -8.32 37.92 -6.15
CA ALA A 177 -8.02 39.17 -6.82
C ALA A 177 -6.57 39.25 -7.36
N LYS A 178 -5.65 38.43 -6.83
CA LYS A 178 -4.26 38.35 -7.32
C LYS A 178 -4.10 37.33 -8.45
N CYS A 179 -5.02 36.38 -8.59
CA CYS A 179 -5.01 35.35 -9.63
C CYS A 179 -6.36 35.28 -10.40
N PRO A 180 -6.85 36.41 -10.96
CA PRO A 180 -8.18 36.47 -11.59
C PRO A 180 -8.33 35.54 -12.79
N LYS A 181 -7.31 35.40 -13.64
CA LYS A 181 -7.35 34.51 -14.82
C LYS A 181 -7.42 33.05 -14.39
N THR A 182 -6.62 32.66 -13.39
CA THR A 182 -6.61 31.30 -12.83
C THR A 182 -7.98 30.97 -12.22
N VAL A 183 -8.56 31.91 -11.48
CA VAL A 183 -9.90 31.76 -10.89
C VAL A 183 -10.98 31.59 -11.96
N GLU A 184 -11.01 32.46 -12.96
CA GLU A 184 -11.97 32.38 -14.07
C GLU A 184 -11.82 31.06 -14.83
N LEU A 185 -10.58 30.64 -15.10
CA LEU A 185 -10.28 29.38 -15.77
C LEU A 185 -10.83 28.20 -14.99
N ILE A 186 -10.55 28.08 -13.69
CA ILE A 186 -11.06 26.98 -12.84
C ILE A 186 -12.59 26.98 -12.81
N GLU A 187 -13.22 28.14 -12.63
CA GLU A 187 -14.69 28.27 -12.61
C GLU A 187 -15.32 27.89 -13.96
N ARG A 188 -14.59 28.04 -15.07
CA ARG A 188 -15.03 27.71 -16.44
C ARG A 188 -14.83 26.23 -16.80
N ILE A 189 -13.63 25.68 -16.59
CA ILE A 189 -13.25 24.33 -17.06
C ILE A 189 -13.85 23.20 -16.22
N ALA A 190 -14.19 23.48 -14.97
CA ALA A 190 -14.70 22.51 -14.03
C ALA A 190 -16.17 22.82 -13.70
N PRO A 191 -17.14 22.57 -14.61
CA PRO A 191 -18.55 22.82 -14.36
C PRO A 191 -19.08 22.04 -13.14
N ARG A 192 -18.40 20.94 -12.79
CA ARG A 192 -18.60 20.19 -11.55
C ARG A 192 -17.42 20.37 -10.57
N GLN A 193 -17.03 21.61 -10.28
CA GLN A 193 -15.98 21.89 -9.29
C GLN A 193 -16.41 21.43 -7.90
N TYR A 194 -15.48 20.85 -7.14
CA TYR A 194 -15.66 20.52 -5.72
C TYR A 194 -15.38 21.71 -4.79
N LYS A 195 -15.12 22.89 -5.38
CA LYS A 195 -14.81 24.18 -4.76
C LYS A 195 -13.60 24.18 -3.82
N HIS A 196 -12.59 23.38 -4.13
CA HIS A 196 -11.33 23.39 -3.41
C HIS A 196 -10.22 23.65 -4.43
N ALA A 197 -9.50 24.76 -4.28
CA ALA A 197 -8.38 25.10 -5.15
C ALA A 197 -7.34 25.99 -4.43
N PHE A 198 -6.07 25.68 -4.62
CA PHE A 198 -4.94 26.37 -3.98
C PHE A 198 -3.62 26.07 -4.71
N PHE A 199 -2.63 26.96 -4.59
CA PHE A 199 -1.25 26.62 -4.93
C PHE A 199 -0.58 25.92 -3.75
N SER A 200 0.12 24.82 -4.01
CA SER A 200 0.89 24.06 -3.02
C SER A 200 2.38 24.17 -3.34
N ALA A 201 3.16 24.69 -2.39
CA ALA A 201 4.59 24.84 -2.48
C ALA A 201 5.32 23.85 -1.55
N LEU A 202 6.22 23.04 -2.11
CA LEU A 202 7.11 22.15 -1.36
C LEU A 202 8.56 22.58 -1.55
N ASN A 203 9.27 22.75 -0.45
CA ASN A 203 10.70 23.08 -0.49
C ASN A 203 11.57 21.84 -0.81
N PRO A 204 12.80 22.05 -1.30
CA PRO A 204 13.81 20.98 -1.46
C PRO A 204 13.90 20.07 -0.23
N GLY A 205 13.89 18.75 -0.48
CA GLY A 205 13.97 17.72 0.56
C GLY A 205 12.66 17.46 1.30
N THR A 206 11.54 18.05 0.87
CA THR A 206 10.23 17.77 1.46
C THR A 206 9.70 16.40 1.03
N HIS A 207 9.22 15.63 2.00
CA HIS A 207 8.50 14.38 1.79
C HIS A 207 7.14 14.43 2.49
N VAL A 208 6.08 14.38 1.67
CA VAL A 208 4.69 14.27 2.14
C VAL A 208 4.39 12.78 2.27
N ILE A 209 4.16 12.34 3.51
CA ILE A 209 3.97 10.92 3.85
C ILE A 209 2.78 10.32 3.12
N ALA A 210 2.78 8.99 2.99
CA ALA A 210 1.64 8.25 2.46
C ALA A 210 0.35 8.54 3.25
N HIS A 211 -0.69 9.00 2.56
CA HIS A 211 -1.99 9.30 3.16
C HIS A 211 -3.13 9.14 2.15
N THR A 212 -4.36 9.16 2.65
CA THR A 212 -5.58 9.15 1.82
C THR A 212 -6.39 10.41 2.06
N GLY A 213 -7.05 10.88 1.01
CA GLY A 213 -8.07 11.91 1.08
C GLY A 213 -9.31 11.43 1.84
N PRO A 214 -10.19 12.35 2.25
CA PRO A 214 -11.32 12.04 3.11
C PRO A 214 -12.47 11.33 2.38
N THR A 215 -12.52 11.37 1.05
CA THR A 215 -13.63 10.80 0.28
C THR A 215 -13.28 10.50 -1.17
N ASN A 216 -13.93 9.51 -1.78
CA ASN A 216 -13.88 9.23 -3.23
C ASN A 216 -14.91 10.05 -4.04
N LYS A 217 -15.60 11.03 -3.43
CA LYS A 217 -16.60 11.85 -4.12
C LYS A 217 -16.00 12.80 -5.17
N LYS A 218 -14.68 12.95 -5.17
CA LYS A 218 -13.94 13.92 -5.97
C LYS A 218 -12.69 13.28 -6.57
N LEU A 219 -12.22 13.88 -7.66
CA LEU A 219 -10.87 13.69 -8.17
C LEU A 219 -10.05 14.95 -7.90
N ARG A 220 -8.75 14.76 -7.70
CA ARG A 220 -7.78 15.83 -7.49
C ARG A 220 -6.95 16.03 -8.75
N CYS A 221 -6.85 17.28 -9.20
CA CYS A 221 -6.00 17.68 -10.31
C CYS A 221 -4.78 18.44 -9.79
N HIS A 222 -3.59 17.99 -10.17
CA HIS A 222 -2.33 18.71 -9.97
C HIS A 222 -1.85 19.25 -11.32
N LEU A 223 -1.67 20.57 -11.43
CA LEU A 223 -0.95 21.22 -12.51
C LEU A 223 0.37 21.76 -11.95
N PRO A 224 1.52 21.09 -12.17
CA PRO A 224 2.82 21.57 -11.75
C PRO A 224 3.22 22.83 -12.52
N VAL A 225 3.67 23.87 -11.81
CA VAL A 225 3.85 25.22 -12.37
C VAL A 225 5.31 25.68 -12.41
N THR A 226 6.12 25.33 -11.42
CA THR A 226 7.55 25.64 -11.41
C THR A 226 8.31 24.76 -10.42
N GLY A 227 9.62 24.63 -10.60
CA GLY A 227 10.52 23.94 -9.66
C GLY A 227 10.28 22.44 -9.56
N VAL A 228 9.80 21.80 -10.64
CA VAL A 228 9.31 20.41 -10.61
C VAL A 228 10.41 19.35 -10.75
N GLU A 229 11.62 19.74 -11.11
CA GLU A 229 12.76 18.83 -11.26
C GLU A 229 13.01 18.08 -9.95
N GLY A 230 13.08 16.75 -10.01
CA GLY A 230 13.21 15.89 -8.82
C GLY A 230 11.90 15.67 -8.04
N SER A 231 10.76 16.16 -8.53
CA SER A 231 9.45 15.96 -7.91
C SER A 231 8.72 14.75 -8.50
N ARG A 232 8.16 13.92 -7.60
CA ARG A 232 7.39 12.72 -7.95
C ARG A 232 6.15 12.58 -7.08
N LEU A 233 5.10 12.04 -7.67
CA LEU A 233 3.82 11.72 -7.02
C LEU A 233 3.55 10.23 -7.19
N ARG A 234 3.36 9.53 -6.07
CA ARG A 234 2.83 8.17 -6.05
C ARG A 234 1.34 8.23 -5.76
N VAL A 235 0.54 7.50 -6.54
CA VAL A 235 -0.86 7.20 -6.23
C VAL A 235 -1.03 5.71 -6.43
N ALA A 236 -1.47 4.99 -5.39
CA ALA A 236 -1.47 3.54 -5.38
C ALA A 236 -0.05 2.96 -5.62
N ASP A 237 0.09 2.07 -6.59
CA ASP A 237 1.32 1.45 -7.06
C ASP A 237 1.99 2.21 -8.23
N GLU A 238 1.39 3.30 -8.70
CA GLU A 238 1.93 4.11 -9.79
C GLU A 238 2.69 5.32 -9.26
N VAL A 239 3.96 5.47 -9.67
CA VAL A 239 4.78 6.66 -9.42
C VAL A 239 4.94 7.43 -10.74
N ARG A 240 4.61 8.73 -10.73
CA ARG A 240 4.81 9.62 -11.88
C ARG A 240 5.69 10.80 -11.50
N GLU A 241 6.74 11.04 -12.28
CA GLU A 241 7.51 12.29 -12.20
C GLU A 241 6.66 13.45 -12.70
N GLN A 242 6.76 14.61 -12.05
CA GLN A 242 5.95 15.77 -12.38
C GLN A 242 6.63 16.61 -13.47
N GLU A 243 5.88 16.90 -14.53
CA GLU A 243 6.29 17.79 -15.61
C GLU A 243 5.53 19.12 -15.51
N GLU A 244 6.25 20.22 -15.77
CA GLU A 244 5.68 21.55 -15.76
C GLU A 244 4.65 21.70 -16.89
N GLY A 245 3.48 22.24 -16.56
CA GLY A 245 2.39 22.46 -17.52
C GLY A 245 1.61 21.20 -17.92
N VAL A 246 1.90 20.05 -17.31
CA VAL A 246 1.17 18.79 -17.57
C VAL A 246 0.30 18.45 -16.37
N CYS A 247 -0.99 18.21 -16.59
CA CYS A 247 -1.92 17.84 -15.52
C CYS A 247 -1.79 16.37 -15.12
N TYR A 248 -1.87 16.15 -13.80
CA TYR A 248 -1.99 14.84 -13.17
C TYR A 248 -3.32 14.80 -12.43
N VAL A 249 -4.31 14.11 -13.00
CA VAL A 249 -5.61 13.90 -12.37
C VAL A 249 -5.60 12.53 -11.71
N PHE A 250 -5.93 12.48 -10.43
CA PHE A 250 -5.91 11.24 -9.66
C PHE A 250 -7.03 11.23 -8.62
N ASP A 251 -7.42 10.04 -8.20
CA ASP A 251 -8.35 9.86 -7.09
C ASP A 251 -7.56 9.89 -5.78
N ASP A 252 -7.59 11.01 -5.06
CA ASP A 252 -6.86 11.16 -3.80
C ASP A 252 -7.45 10.33 -2.66
N SER A 253 -8.60 9.66 -2.85
CA SER A 253 -9.04 8.64 -1.89
C SER A 253 -8.13 7.41 -1.88
N PHE A 254 -7.38 7.17 -2.96
CA PHE A 254 -6.29 6.21 -2.97
C PHE A 254 -5.12 6.75 -2.14
N GLU A 255 -4.39 5.85 -1.50
CA GLU A 255 -3.16 6.21 -0.81
C GLU A 255 -2.18 6.83 -1.80
N HIS A 256 -1.70 8.01 -1.44
CA HIS A 256 -0.80 8.80 -2.25
C HIS A 256 0.28 9.47 -1.38
N GLU A 257 1.40 9.75 -2.02
CA GLU A 257 2.65 10.17 -1.38
C GLU A 257 3.44 11.04 -2.36
N ALA A 258 4.15 12.05 -1.87
CA ALA A 258 4.86 12.98 -2.73
C ALA A 258 6.25 13.32 -2.19
N TRP A 259 7.23 13.38 -3.10
CA TRP A 259 8.60 13.74 -2.78
C TRP A 259 9.06 14.91 -3.64
N HIS A 260 9.95 15.71 -3.08
CA HIS A 260 10.63 16.75 -3.81
C HIS A 260 12.13 16.78 -3.49
N ASP A 261 12.92 16.11 -4.34
CA ASP A 261 14.37 16.02 -4.19
C ASP A 261 15.11 17.08 -5.02
N GLY A 262 14.38 18.05 -5.59
CA GLY A 262 14.94 19.14 -6.39
C GLY A 262 15.66 20.21 -5.56
N THR A 263 16.26 21.19 -6.25
CA THR A 263 17.03 22.28 -5.62
C THR A 263 16.27 23.59 -5.47
N SER A 264 15.09 23.71 -6.09
CA SER A 264 14.22 24.90 -6.02
C SER A 264 12.84 24.55 -5.48
N THR A 265 12.05 25.52 -5.04
CA THR A 265 10.71 25.27 -4.48
C THR A 265 9.75 24.81 -5.58
N ARG A 266 9.15 23.63 -5.39
CA ARG A 266 8.15 23.06 -6.30
C ARG A 266 6.78 23.63 -6.01
N ILE A 267 6.17 24.32 -6.97
CA ILE A 267 4.81 24.85 -6.83
C ILE A 267 3.87 24.20 -7.84
N VAL A 268 2.75 23.68 -7.34
CA VAL A 268 1.69 22.99 -8.09
C VAL A 268 0.36 23.69 -7.81
N LEU A 269 -0.43 24.00 -8.85
CA LEU A 269 -1.83 24.36 -8.69
C LEU A 269 -2.64 23.07 -8.45
N ILE A 270 -3.35 23.02 -7.33
CA ILE A 270 -4.22 21.91 -6.96
C ILE A 270 -5.66 22.40 -7.02
N PHE A 271 -6.55 21.63 -7.66
CA PHE A 271 -7.98 21.82 -7.54
C PHE A 271 -8.74 20.49 -7.64
N ASP A 272 -9.91 20.46 -7.01
CA ASP A 272 -10.74 19.27 -6.91
C ASP A 272 -12.01 19.40 -7.76
N VAL A 273 -12.40 18.30 -8.43
CA VAL A 273 -13.62 18.18 -9.24
C VAL A 273 -14.48 17.02 -8.74
N TRP A 274 -15.80 17.10 -8.84
CA TRP A 274 -16.67 15.96 -8.51
C TRP A 274 -16.35 14.76 -9.39
N HIS A 275 -16.46 13.56 -8.82
CA HIS A 275 -16.23 12.33 -9.53
C HIS A 275 -17.14 12.23 -10.78
N PRO A 276 -16.59 11.91 -11.97
CA PRO A 276 -17.34 12.00 -13.22
C PRO A 276 -18.55 11.06 -13.29
N ASP A 277 -18.50 9.94 -12.57
CA ASP A 277 -19.59 8.95 -12.55
C ASP A 277 -20.85 9.39 -11.81
N PHE A 278 -20.82 10.50 -11.07
CA PHE A 278 -22.04 11.05 -10.48
C PHE A 278 -22.95 11.65 -11.56
N SER A 279 -24.25 11.47 -11.38
CA SER A 279 -25.25 12.26 -12.09
C SER A 279 -25.38 13.65 -11.48
N ASP A 280 -25.95 14.61 -12.23
CA ASP A 280 -26.16 15.97 -11.72
C ASP A 280 -27.09 16.00 -10.49
N GLU A 281 -28.04 15.07 -10.41
CA GLU A 281 -28.92 14.93 -9.25
C GLU A 281 -28.17 14.46 -8.00
N GLU A 282 -27.25 13.50 -8.15
CA GLU A 282 -26.40 13.03 -7.05
C GLU A 282 -25.44 14.12 -6.58
N VAL A 283 -24.79 14.85 -7.50
CA VAL A 283 -23.95 16.01 -7.17
C VAL A 283 -24.76 17.08 -6.44
N LYS A 284 -26.00 17.34 -6.87
CA LYS A 284 -26.89 18.31 -6.22
C LYS A 284 -27.25 17.90 -4.80
N PHE A 285 -27.57 16.62 -4.56
CA PHE A 285 -27.88 16.12 -3.23
C PHE A 285 -26.65 16.11 -2.31
N LEU A 286 -25.52 15.55 -2.75
CA LEU A 286 -24.30 15.48 -1.95
C LEU A 286 -23.70 16.87 -1.68
N GLY A 287 -23.71 17.75 -2.68
CA GLY A 287 -23.28 19.14 -2.53
C GLY A 287 -24.19 19.93 -1.58
N TYR A 288 -25.48 19.59 -1.50
CA TYR A 288 -26.40 20.16 -0.53
C TYR A 288 -26.01 19.79 0.91
N LEU A 289 -25.74 18.51 1.18
CA LEU A 289 -25.29 18.02 2.49
C LEU A 289 -23.95 18.63 2.89
N GLN A 290 -22.97 18.58 1.98
CA GLN A 290 -21.64 19.16 2.19
C GLN A 290 -21.71 20.65 2.54
N LYS A 291 -22.55 21.41 1.82
CA LYS A 291 -22.71 22.84 2.07
C LYS A 291 -23.25 23.13 3.47
N SER A 292 -24.11 22.27 4.01
CA SER A 292 -24.64 22.43 5.37
C SER A 292 -23.57 22.15 6.43
N GLN A 293 -22.86 21.01 6.28
CA GLN A 293 -21.79 20.61 7.20
C GLN A 293 -20.71 21.70 7.32
N MET A 294 -20.21 22.18 6.17
CA MET A 294 -19.15 23.21 6.14
C MET A 294 -19.60 24.56 6.75
N LYS A 295 -20.89 24.92 6.61
CA LYS A 295 -21.42 26.15 7.22
C LYS A 295 -21.43 26.05 8.74
N GLU A 296 -21.73 24.87 9.28
CA GLU A 296 -21.75 24.68 10.72
C GLU A 296 -20.34 24.64 11.30
N GLU A 297 -19.40 23.93 10.67
CA GLU A 297 -17.99 23.96 11.06
C GLU A 297 -17.43 25.39 11.06
N GLN A 298 -17.77 26.19 10.06
CA GLN A 298 -17.37 27.59 10.00
C GLN A 298 -17.97 28.42 11.15
N ARG A 299 -19.23 28.19 11.53
CA ARG A 299 -19.86 28.86 12.69
C ARG A 299 -19.20 28.44 14.00
N MET A 300 -18.94 27.15 14.18
CA MET A 300 -18.27 26.61 15.36
C MET A 300 -16.84 27.14 15.48
N SER A 301 -16.16 27.43 14.36
CA SER A 301 -14.85 28.10 14.33
C SER A 301 -14.89 29.60 14.64
N ALA A 302 -16.05 30.23 14.52
CA ALA A 302 -16.25 31.64 14.86
C ALA A 302 -16.68 31.82 16.32
N GLY A 303 -17.32 30.81 16.92
CA GLY A 303 -17.50 30.69 18.36
C GLY A 303 -16.18 30.32 19.05
N GLN A 304 -15.95 30.81 20.27
CA GLN A 304 -14.72 30.58 21.03
C GLN A 304 -14.52 29.12 21.51
N ASP A 305 -15.34 28.17 21.07
CA ASP A 305 -15.50 26.86 21.70
C ASP A 305 -14.71 25.71 21.07
N SER A 306 -13.91 25.93 20.01
CA SER A 306 -12.95 24.90 19.57
C SER A 306 -11.67 25.47 18.95
N GLU A 307 -10.55 25.30 19.67
CA GLU A 307 -9.26 25.84 19.26
C GLU A 307 -8.55 25.05 18.13
N ASP A 308 -9.12 23.92 17.70
CA ASP A 308 -8.43 22.90 16.88
C ASP A 308 -9.25 22.37 15.69
N ASN A 309 -10.02 23.24 15.02
CA ASN A 309 -10.70 22.91 13.76
C ASN A 309 -9.98 23.53 12.56
N PHE A 310 -10.26 23.02 11.35
CA PHE A 310 -9.53 23.42 10.14
C PHE A 310 -9.61 24.94 9.86
N TYR A 311 -10.79 25.55 10.03
CA TYR A 311 -10.98 26.99 9.79
C TYR A 311 -10.27 27.87 10.83
N SER A 312 -10.18 27.45 12.09
CA SER A 312 -9.42 28.18 13.10
C SER A 312 -7.91 28.07 12.85
N LEU A 313 -7.42 26.92 12.38
CA LEU A 313 -6.03 26.76 11.94
C LEU A 313 -5.69 27.67 10.77
N LEU A 314 -6.54 27.75 9.73
CA LEU A 314 -6.31 28.64 8.59
C LEU A 314 -6.08 30.09 9.00
N ARG A 315 -6.86 30.59 9.97
CA ARG A 315 -6.70 31.95 10.51
C ARG A 315 -5.41 32.10 11.30
N LYS A 316 -5.07 31.13 12.14
CA LYS A 316 -3.83 31.13 12.95
C LYS A 316 -2.57 31.08 12.07
N THR A 317 -2.63 30.40 10.93
CA THR A 317 -1.48 30.22 10.03
C THR A 317 -1.25 31.37 9.06
N LYS A 318 -2.26 32.23 8.82
CA LYS A 318 -2.26 33.25 7.75
C LYS A 318 -1.03 34.16 7.76
N ASP A 319 -0.53 34.49 8.95
CA ASP A 319 0.59 35.43 9.13
C ASP A 319 1.87 34.77 9.68
N LEU A 320 1.98 33.43 9.65
CA LEU A 320 3.16 32.73 10.15
C LEU A 320 4.38 32.84 9.23
N LEU A 321 4.19 33.04 7.92
CA LEU A 321 5.28 33.33 7.01
C LEU A 321 5.61 34.82 7.07
N VAL A 322 6.77 35.13 7.64
CA VAL A 322 7.23 36.51 7.88
C VAL A 322 7.80 37.13 6.60
N ASP A 323 8.40 36.32 5.73
CA ASP A 323 9.01 36.73 4.47
C ASP A 323 8.94 35.61 3.41
N ASP A 324 9.57 35.87 2.26
CA ASP A 324 9.60 35.00 1.08
C ASP A 324 10.85 34.11 0.99
N SER A 325 11.63 33.99 2.06
CA SER A 325 12.86 33.17 2.08
C SER A 325 12.61 31.68 1.78
N TRP A 326 11.39 31.20 2.02
CA TRP A 326 10.95 29.87 1.65
C TRP A 326 10.83 29.66 0.14
N TRP A 327 10.68 30.71 -0.68
CA TRP A 327 10.52 30.60 -2.14
C TRP A 327 11.89 30.62 -2.84
N ILE A 328 12.49 29.43 -2.93
CA ILE A 328 13.77 29.19 -3.61
C ILE A 328 13.51 29.12 -5.12
N ALA A 329 14.08 30.05 -5.88
CA ALA A 329 13.90 30.09 -7.34
C ALA A 329 14.76 29.01 -8.03
N PRO A 330 14.35 28.52 -9.21
CA PRO A 330 15.21 27.69 -10.05
C PRO A 330 16.45 28.47 -10.51
N ASP A 331 17.62 27.82 -10.59
CA ASP A 331 18.83 28.42 -11.14
C ASP A 331 18.59 28.85 -12.61
N GLU A 332 18.92 30.08 -12.98
CA GLU A 332 18.72 30.58 -14.35
C GLU A 332 19.51 29.76 -15.42
N ALA A 333 20.52 28.99 -15.00
CA ALA A 333 21.27 28.08 -15.85
C ALA A 333 20.47 26.80 -16.25
N SER A 334 19.52 26.34 -15.43
CA SER A 334 18.62 25.23 -15.78
C SER A 334 17.38 25.69 -16.57
N ALA A 335 17.07 27.00 -16.57
CA ALA A 335 15.99 27.59 -17.35
C ALA A 335 16.20 27.56 -18.88
N HIS A 336 17.41 27.20 -19.36
CA HIS A 336 17.69 26.92 -20.77
C HIS A 336 17.55 25.43 -21.12
N GLY A 337 16.65 24.71 -20.43
CA GLY A 337 16.18 23.40 -20.83
C GLY A 337 15.73 23.40 -22.30
N ARG A 338 16.29 22.49 -23.10
CA ARG A 338 16.06 22.33 -24.54
C ARG A 338 14.59 22.60 -24.93
N ARG A 339 14.34 23.66 -25.72
CA ARG A 339 13.08 23.78 -26.48
C ARG A 339 12.91 22.53 -27.34
N LYS A 340 12.05 21.59 -26.91
CA LYS A 340 11.63 20.47 -27.75
C LYS A 340 10.68 21.01 -28.80
N HIS A 341 11.16 21.17 -30.04
CA HIS A 341 10.29 21.47 -31.17
C HIS A 341 9.61 20.17 -31.63
N ARG A 342 8.28 20.15 -31.61
CA ARG A 342 7.47 19.08 -32.20
C ARG A 342 7.10 19.44 -33.64
N VAL A 343 7.25 18.48 -34.55
CA VAL A 343 6.83 18.62 -35.95
C VAL A 343 5.76 17.57 -36.23
N TYR A 344 4.68 17.99 -36.87
CA TYR A 344 3.58 17.10 -37.29
C TYR A 344 3.95 16.43 -38.61
N VAL A 345 4.01 15.09 -38.61
CA VAL A 345 4.25 14.30 -39.82
C VAL A 345 2.97 13.55 -40.18
N GLY A 346 2.38 13.90 -41.32
CA GLY A 346 1.13 13.32 -41.81
C GLY A 346 1.21 11.80 -41.92
N GLY A 347 0.31 11.11 -41.20
CA GLY A 347 0.20 9.65 -41.14
C GLY A 347 0.83 9.00 -39.90
N LEU A 348 1.69 9.71 -39.16
CA LEU A 348 2.38 9.14 -37.98
C LEU A 348 2.24 10.00 -36.71
N GLY A 349 1.58 11.15 -36.78
CA GLY A 349 1.30 12.00 -35.62
C GLY A 349 2.47 12.93 -35.24
N TRP A 350 2.39 13.49 -34.03
CA TRP A 350 3.39 14.42 -33.51
C TRP A 350 4.65 13.68 -33.09
N MET A 351 5.80 14.10 -33.61
CA MET A 351 7.10 13.52 -33.28
C MET A 351 8.05 14.56 -32.68
N ASP A 352 8.83 14.12 -31.70
CA ASP A 352 9.88 14.92 -31.06
C ASP A 352 11.12 14.92 -31.95
N VAL A 353 11.61 16.12 -32.33
CA VAL A 353 12.84 16.27 -33.12
C VAL A 353 13.94 16.83 -32.23
N SER A 354 15.04 16.08 -32.09
CA SER A 354 16.28 16.61 -31.49
C SER A 354 17.26 17.02 -32.60
N THR A 355 17.62 18.30 -32.64
CA THR A 355 18.70 18.79 -33.51
C THR A 355 20.04 18.58 -32.81
N ALA A 356 20.81 17.59 -33.26
CA ALA A 356 22.21 17.45 -32.86
C ALA A 356 23.08 18.38 -33.73
N GLY A 357 23.52 19.50 -33.16
CA GLY A 357 24.57 20.33 -33.73
C GLY A 357 25.94 19.65 -33.59
N GLY A 358 26.58 19.37 -34.73
CA GLY A 358 28.04 19.39 -34.91
C GLY A 358 28.91 18.36 -34.19
N GLY A 359 29.21 17.25 -34.90
CA GLY A 359 30.59 16.73 -35.05
C GLY A 359 31.24 15.92 -33.91
N GLY A 360 31.35 14.60 -34.12
CA GLY A 360 32.45 13.77 -33.59
C GLY A 360 32.10 12.83 -32.43
N VAL A 361 31.85 11.55 -32.74
CA VAL A 361 31.76 10.48 -31.73
C VAL A 361 33.17 10.07 -31.31
N ARG A 362 33.50 10.25 -30.02
CA ARG A 362 34.70 9.70 -29.39
C ARG A 362 34.27 8.97 -28.11
N VAL A 363 34.37 7.64 -28.10
CA VAL A 363 34.08 6.80 -26.93
C VAL A 363 35.36 6.63 -26.12
N LEU A 364 35.32 6.99 -24.83
CA LEU A 364 36.26 6.52 -23.82
C LEU A 364 35.48 6.15 -22.54
N PRO A 365 35.78 5.01 -21.90
CA PRO A 365 35.02 4.53 -20.76
C PRO A 365 35.52 5.17 -19.46
N LYS A 366 34.61 5.54 -18.57
CA LYS A 366 34.94 5.81 -17.16
C LYS A 366 33.91 5.20 -16.21
N LYS A 367 34.41 4.15 -15.52
CA LYS A 367 34.26 3.80 -14.10
C LYS A 367 32.85 3.49 -13.56
N ALA A 368 32.63 2.19 -13.34
CA ALA A 368 31.69 1.64 -12.37
C ALA A 368 32.42 1.22 -11.07
N ARG A 369 31.77 1.37 -9.90
CA ARG A 369 31.98 0.64 -8.61
C ARG A 369 30.74 0.84 -7.70
N PRO A 370 30.42 -0.05 -6.74
CA PRO A 370 30.04 -1.47 -6.87
C PRO A 370 28.68 -1.80 -6.16
N GLU A 371 28.03 -2.90 -6.54
CA GLU A 371 26.70 -3.35 -6.07
C GLU A 371 26.80 -4.67 -5.24
N THR A 372 25.91 -4.93 -4.27
CA THR A 372 25.94 -6.14 -3.40
C THR A 372 24.94 -7.23 -3.81
N SER A 373 25.29 -8.50 -3.52
CA SER A 373 24.71 -9.75 -4.05
C SER A 373 23.94 -10.62 -3.02
N ILE A 374 23.20 -11.63 -3.51
CA ILE A 374 22.36 -12.60 -2.74
C ILE A 374 23.03 -13.99 -2.67
N TYR A 375 22.90 -14.70 -1.53
CA TYR A 375 23.56 -15.99 -1.27
C TYR A 375 22.57 -17.18 -1.07
N VAL A 376 22.91 -18.38 -1.59
CA VAL A 376 22.21 -19.68 -1.38
C VAL A 376 23.23 -20.84 -1.30
N SER A 377 23.00 -21.90 -0.51
CA SER A 377 23.93 -23.04 -0.28
C SER A 377 23.41 -24.41 -0.77
N GLY A 378 24.30 -25.32 -1.27
CA GLY A 378 24.04 -26.75 -1.61
C GLY A 378 25.29 -27.56 -2.08
N GLU A 379 25.37 -28.89 -1.86
CA GLU A 379 26.61 -29.72 -1.64
C GLU A 379 26.88 -30.87 -2.68
N PRO A 380 28.01 -31.66 -2.69
CA PRO A 380 28.49 -32.50 -1.57
C PRO A 380 30.00 -32.45 -1.21
N THR A 381 30.29 -32.69 0.08
CA THR A 381 31.59 -32.75 0.82
C THR A 381 32.23 -31.45 1.28
N TYR A 382 31.81 -30.30 0.74
CA TYR A 382 32.23 -28.98 1.18
C TYR A 382 31.01 -28.04 1.14
N ALA A 383 30.77 -27.26 2.19
CA ALA A 383 29.66 -26.31 2.21
C ALA A 383 30.02 -25.07 1.38
N GLU A 384 29.38 -24.87 0.22
CA GLU A 384 29.64 -23.74 -0.69
C GLU A 384 28.56 -22.64 -0.58
N LEU A 385 28.96 -21.36 -0.51
CA LEU A 385 28.05 -20.19 -0.51
C LEU A 385 27.94 -19.58 -1.92
N LEU A 386 26.77 -19.62 -2.59
CA LEU A 386 26.62 -19.21 -4.00
C LEU A 386 26.00 -17.80 -4.18
N VAL A 387 26.63 -16.96 -5.01
CA VAL A 387 26.27 -15.55 -5.33
C VAL A 387 25.45 -15.41 -6.62
N CYS A 388 24.34 -14.66 -6.61
CA CYS A 388 23.61 -14.25 -7.83
C CYS A 388 23.78 -12.74 -8.16
N GLU A 389 24.32 -12.40 -9.34
CA GLU A 389 24.68 -11.03 -9.78
C GLU A 389 23.50 -10.12 -10.18
N ARG A 390 22.24 -10.59 -10.16
CA ARG A 390 21.10 -9.87 -10.81
C ARG A 390 20.12 -9.15 -9.88
N MET A 391 20.34 -9.18 -8.57
CA MET A 391 19.29 -8.79 -7.63
C MET A 391 19.84 -7.86 -6.56
N GLY A 392 19.55 -6.57 -6.71
CA GLY A 392 19.73 -5.59 -5.65
C GLY A 392 18.54 -5.60 -4.71
N MET A 393 18.82 -5.57 -3.40
CA MET A 393 17.88 -5.26 -2.29
C MET A 393 17.09 -6.42 -1.65
N LEU A 394 17.78 -7.48 -1.20
CA LEU A 394 17.27 -8.33 -0.11
C LEU A 394 17.95 -7.94 1.21
N GLU A 395 17.14 -7.72 2.26
CA GLU A 395 17.62 -7.54 3.64
C GLU A 395 17.80 -8.88 4.38
N GLN A 396 17.11 -9.95 3.94
CA GLN A 396 17.28 -11.33 4.44
C GLN A 396 17.99 -12.25 3.43
N VAL A 397 18.87 -13.11 3.94
CA VAL A 397 19.66 -14.04 3.12
C VAL A 397 19.18 -15.47 3.36
N MET A 398 18.96 -16.25 2.29
CA MET A 398 18.42 -17.61 2.36
C MET A 398 19.55 -18.66 2.46
N ALA A 399 19.46 -19.57 3.42
CA ALA A 399 20.34 -20.74 3.52
C ALA A 399 19.51 -22.03 3.36
N GLY A 400 20.02 -22.99 2.58
CA GLY A 400 19.40 -24.31 2.39
C GLY A 400 20.38 -25.41 2.79
N SER A 401 19.94 -26.39 3.59
CA SER A 401 20.75 -27.55 3.97
C SER A 401 20.67 -28.64 2.91
N CYS A 402 21.76 -29.34 2.60
CA CYS A 402 21.75 -30.46 1.65
C CYS A 402 21.60 -31.79 2.41
N LEU A 403 20.59 -32.60 2.07
CA LEU A 403 20.52 -33.99 2.54
C LEU A 403 21.44 -34.87 1.68
N ARG A 404 22.12 -35.85 2.30
CA ARG A 404 22.96 -36.83 1.59
C ARG A 404 22.16 -37.48 0.45
N GLY A 405 22.48 -37.15 -0.80
CA GLY A 405 21.79 -37.75 -1.95
C GLY A 405 21.79 -36.99 -3.29
N GLY A 406 22.38 -35.78 -3.38
CA GLY A 406 22.57 -35.10 -4.68
C GLY A 406 21.39 -34.26 -5.17
N LEU A 407 20.49 -33.81 -4.28
CA LEU A 407 19.39 -32.90 -4.60
C LEU A 407 19.84 -31.45 -4.40
N MET A 408 20.02 -30.70 -5.50
CA MET A 408 20.38 -29.27 -5.46
C MET A 408 19.16 -28.41 -5.12
N PRO A 409 19.30 -27.36 -4.26
CA PRO A 409 18.21 -26.43 -4.01
C PRO A 409 17.93 -25.55 -5.23
N ARG A 410 16.65 -25.29 -5.52
CA ARG A 410 16.20 -24.36 -6.57
C ARG A 410 15.44 -23.17 -5.96
N LEU A 411 15.69 -21.99 -6.53
CA LEU A 411 15.05 -20.75 -6.13
C LEU A 411 13.82 -20.48 -7.02
N PHE A 412 12.67 -20.34 -6.38
CA PHE A 412 11.42 -20.01 -7.05
C PHE A 412 10.97 -18.60 -6.68
N HIS A 413 10.52 -17.83 -7.69
CA HIS A 413 9.85 -16.56 -7.49
C HIS A 413 8.34 -16.73 -7.57
N LEU A 414 7.63 -16.40 -6.49
CA LEU A 414 6.17 -16.38 -6.46
C LEU A 414 5.70 -14.93 -6.53
N HIS A 415 5.02 -14.57 -7.62
CA HIS A 415 4.28 -13.31 -7.69
C HIS A 415 3.09 -13.33 -6.73
N ARG A 416 2.81 -12.19 -6.10
CA ARG A 416 1.68 -11.98 -5.19
C ARG A 416 0.35 -12.37 -5.86
N PRO A 417 -0.43 -13.33 -5.31
CA PRO A 417 -1.83 -13.50 -5.67
C PRO A 417 -2.66 -12.32 -5.12
N CYS A 418 -3.51 -11.76 -5.97
CA CYS A 418 -4.59 -10.87 -5.54
C CYS A 418 -5.67 -11.70 -4.85
N TYR A 419 -5.70 -11.73 -3.52
CA TYR A 419 -6.88 -12.16 -2.77
C TYR A 419 -7.03 -11.31 -1.52
N ASP A 420 -7.98 -10.38 -1.60
CA ASP A 420 -8.85 -10.04 -0.47
C ASP A 420 -9.58 -11.32 -0.04
N ASP A 421 -9.71 -11.56 1.26
CA ASP A 421 -10.79 -12.36 1.80
C ASP A 421 -11.02 -11.99 3.27
N ASP A 422 -12.13 -11.32 3.52
CA ASP A 422 -13.19 -11.82 4.40
C ASP A 422 -14.51 -11.59 3.66
N ASP A 423 -14.98 -12.60 2.92
CA ASP A 423 -16.36 -13.12 2.97
C ASP A 423 -16.61 -14.15 1.85
N CYS A 424 -15.93 -15.29 1.93
CA CYS A 424 -16.31 -16.49 1.17
C CYS A 424 -17.39 -17.29 1.92
N TYR A 425 -18.63 -16.78 1.93
CA TYR A 425 -19.84 -17.59 2.13
C TYR A 425 -21.00 -17.01 1.33
N SER A 426 -21.09 -17.41 0.05
CA SER A 426 -22.28 -17.62 -0.79
C SER A 426 -21.92 -17.32 -2.25
N CYS A 427 -21.77 -18.39 -3.01
CA CYS A 427 -21.66 -18.33 -4.45
C CYS A 427 -23.06 -18.07 -5.01
N ASP A 428 -23.24 -16.93 -5.66
CA ASP A 428 -24.17 -16.76 -6.76
C ASP A 428 -23.76 -15.51 -7.56
N VAL A 429 -24.11 -15.51 -8.85
CA VAL A 429 -23.98 -14.42 -9.83
C VAL A 429 -22.72 -14.44 -10.71
N CYS A 430 -22.71 -15.36 -11.68
CA CYS A 430 -22.38 -15.01 -13.06
C CYS A 430 -23.67 -15.06 -13.90
N GLY A 431 -24.31 -13.90 -14.06
CA GLY A 431 -25.53 -13.76 -14.86
C GLY A 431 -25.24 -13.38 -16.31
N TYR A 432 -25.48 -14.31 -17.24
CA TYR A 432 -25.87 -14.02 -18.63
C TYR A 432 -26.89 -15.09 -19.09
N PRO A 433 -27.83 -14.74 -19.99
CA PRO A 433 -29.17 -15.30 -20.02
C PRO A 433 -29.25 -16.65 -20.72
N SER A 434 -30.17 -17.47 -20.23
CA SER A 434 -30.60 -18.76 -20.77
C SER A 434 -31.31 -18.61 -22.11
N GLN A 435 -30.93 -19.45 -23.08
CA GLN A 435 -31.86 -19.96 -24.09
C GLN A 435 -31.73 -21.49 -24.17
N PRO A 436 -32.84 -22.24 -24.15
CA PRO A 436 -32.81 -23.70 -24.17
C PRO A 436 -32.92 -24.22 -25.61
N THR A 437 -32.16 -25.26 -25.94
CA THR A 437 -32.59 -26.22 -26.96
C THR A 437 -32.28 -27.64 -26.49
N GLU A 438 -33.36 -28.41 -26.32
CA GLU A 438 -33.34 -29.86 -26.15
C GLU A 438 -32.90 -30.53 -27.46
N HIS A 439 -32.05 -31.55 -27.36
CA HIS A 439 -32.23 -32.77 -28.15
C HIS A 439 -31.66 -33.98 -27.39
N ALA A 440 -32.57 -34.87 -27.04
CA ALA A 440 -32.33 -36.18 -26.45
C ALA A 440 -31.78 -37.17 -27.48
N ILE A 441 -30.86 -38.05 -27.08
CA ILE A 441 -30.80 -39.45 -27.57
C ILE A 441 -30.38 -40.39 -26.42
N LYS A 442 -31.24 -41.39 -26.17
CA LYS A 442 -31.03 -42.59 -25.34
C LYS A 442 -30.06 -43.56 -26.02
N GLY A 443 -29.24 -44.28 -25.26
CA GLY A 443 -28.51 -45.45 -25.74
C GLY A 443 -27.87 -46.27 -24.62
N GLU A 444 -28.31 -47.53 -24.50
CA GLU A 444 -27.94 -48.53 -23.50
C GLU A 444 -26.49 -49.02 -23.57
N VAL A 445 -26.07 -49.57 -22.43
CA VAL A 445 -24.78 -50.20 -22.13
C VAL A 445 -24.61 -51.53 -22.87
N THR A 446 -23.48 -51.71 -23.54
CA THR A 446 -22.88 -53.04 -23.76
C THR A 446 -21.37 -52.99 -23.47
N ASN A 447 -20.90 -54.01 -22.75
CA ASN A 447 -19.50 -54.24 -22.37
C ASN A 447 -18.69 -54.72 -23.57
N GLU A 448 -17.57 -54.07 -23.89
CA GLU A 448 -16.36 -54.72 -24.39
C GLU A 448 -15.12 -53.81 -24.24
N ARG A 449 -13.96 -54.43 -23.99
CA ARG A 449 -12.68 -53.81 -23.60
C ARG A 449 -12.09 -52.89 -24.69
N ALA A 450 -11.83 -51.62 -24.35
CA ALA A 450 -10.77 -50.80 -24.95
C ALA A 450 -10.48 -49.55 -24.10
N SER A 451 -9.17 -49.22 -23.95
CA SER A 451 -8.59 -47.91 -23.59
C SER A 451 -9.30 -47.04 -22.53
N VAL A 452 -8.72 -46.94 -21.33
CA VAL A 452 -9.02 -45.83 -20.42
C VAL A 452 -8.39 -44.56 -20.98
N GLN A 453 -9.16 -43.84 -21.80
CA GLN A 453 -9.00 -42.40 -21.95
C GLN A 453 -9.34 -41.78 -20.59
N SER A 454 -8.38 -41.05 -20.04
CA SER A 454 -8.54 -40.24 -18.83
C SER A 454 -9.69 -39.25 -19.03
N TYR A 455 -10.76 -39.43 -18.27
CA TYR A 455 -11.69 -38.35 -17.99
C TYR A 455 -10.92 -37.27 -17.23
N SER A 456 -10.75 -36.12 -17.86
CA SER A 456 -10.26 -34.90 -17.19
C SER A 456 -11.33 -34.46 -16.19
N PRO A 457 -11.05 -34.42 -14.87
CA PRO A 457 -11.74 -33.46 -14.02
C PRO A 457 -11.23 -32.09 -14.43
N ILE A 458 -12.14 -31.20 -14.84
CA ILE A 458 -11.85 -29.78 -15.01
C ILE A 458 -11.54 -29.24 -13.61
N VAL A 459 -10.27 -29.29 -13.25
CA VAL A 459 -9.71 -28.56 -12.12
C VAL A 459 -9.48 -27.14 -12.64
N TRP A 460 -10.21 -26.17 -12.11
CA TRP A 460 -9.87 -24.76 -12.28
C TRP A 460 -8.57 -24.49 -11.49
N THR A 461 -7.43 -24.80 -12.09
CA THR A 461 -6.14 -24.29 -11.61
C THR A 461 -6.01 -22.85 -12.09
N MET A 462 -6.17 -21.87 -11.19
CA MET A 462 -5.52 -20.57 -11.43
C MET A 462 -4.01 -20.82 -11.41
N GLN A 463 -3.42 -20.94 -12.60
CA GLN A 463 -1.97 -20.97 -12.75
C GLN A 463 -1.42 -19.59 -12.39
N HIS A 464 -0.92 -19.43 -11.18
CA HIS A 464 0.00 -18.34 -10.86
C HIS A 464 1.36 -18.70 -11.50
N PRO A 465 1.95 -17.83 -12.33
CA PRO A 465 3.23 -18.12 -12.93
C PRO A 465 4.33 -18.10 -11.86
N CYS A 466 4.75 -19.29 -11.42
CA CYS A 466 6.02 -19.47 -10.71
C CYS A 466 7.12 -19.28 -11.75
N LEU A 467 7.93 -18.22 -11.62
CA LEU A 467 9.10 -18.05 -12.47
C LEU A 467 10.26 -18.82 -11.83
N GLU A 468 10.67 -19.89 -12.49
CA GLU A 468 11.88 -20.62 -12.16
C GLU A 468 13.07 -19.91 -12.81
N PHE A 469 14.09 -19.56 -12.03
CA PHE A 469 15.30 -18.94 -12.56
C PHE A 469 16.19 -20.01 -13.23
N GLU A 470 15.85 -20.43 -14.46
CA GLU A 470 16.58 -21.48 -15.18
C GLU A 470 17.99 -21.07 -15.66
N ASN A 471 18.42 -19.80 -15.50
CA ASN A 471 19.69 -19.27 -16.04
C ASN A 471 20.45 -18.34 -15.08
N SER A 472 20.37 -18.56 -13.76
CA SER A 472 21.19 -17.81 -12.80
C SER A 472 22.64 -18.30 -12.82
N LYS A 473 23.60 -17.38 -12.99
CA LYS A 473 25.03 -17.65 -12.79
C LYS A 473 25.35 -17.53 -11.31
N TRP A 474 25.94 -18.58 -10.75
CA TRP A 474 26.30 -18.69 -9.34
C TRP A 474 27.82 -18.65 -9.15
N GLN A 475 28.33 -17.94 -8.13
CA GLN A 475 29.75 -17.94 -7.77
C GLN A 475 29.94 -18.33 -6.30
N ILE A 476 30.91 -19.18 -6.00
CA ILE A 476 31.23 -19.61 -4.63
C ILE A 476 31.93 -18.46 -3.89
N PHE A 477 31.45 -18.10 -2.70
CA PHE A 477 31.94 -16.99 -1.89
C PHE A 477 32.73 -17.44 -0.65
N ALA A 478 32.36 -18.58 -0.05
CA ALA A 478 33.08 -19.16 1.08
C ALA A 478 32.84 -20.67 1.18
N GLU A 479 33.84 -21.39 1.68
CA GLU A 479 33.77 -22.83 1.96
C GLU A 479 33.92 -23.11 3.47
N GLY A 480 33.11 -24.03 3.99
CA GLY A 480 33.10 -24.42 5.39
C GLY A 480 33.30 -25.92 5.62
N GLU A 481 33.90 -26.27 6.76
CA GLU A 481 34.17 -27.67 7.16
C GLU A 481 32.91 -28.44 7.64
N SER A 482 31.73 -27.81 7.72
CA SER A 482 30.50 -28.42 8.29
C SER A 482 29.22 -27.76 7.79
N SER A 483 28.04 -28.31 8.16
CA SER A 483 26.73 -27.84 7.71
C SER A 483 26.39 -26.45 8.25
N TRP A 484 26.26 -25.49 7.34
CA TRP A 484 25.85 -24.12 7.63
C TRP A 484 24.32 -23.96 7.52
N SER A 485 23.74 -23.25 8.46
CA SER A 485 22.30 -23.03 8.64
C SER A 485 22.07 -21.63 9.19
N GLY A 486 21.16 -20.86 8.60
CA GLY A 486 20.90 -19.49 9.05
C GLY A 486 22.00 -18.50 8.69
N LEU A 487 21.60 -17.33 8.19
CA LEU A 487 22.53 -16.30 7.75
C LEU A 487 22.00 -14.92 8.12
N ALA A 488 22.87 -14.08 8.66
CA ALA A 488 22.55 -12.70 8.99
C ALA A 488 23.67 -11.75 8.52
N ARG A 489 23.31 -10.55 8.04
CA ARG A 489 24.25 -9.58 7.45
C ARG A 489 24.38 -8.35 8.34
N ASP A 490 25.62 -7.94 8.59
CA ASP A 490 25.96 -6.68 9.26
C ASP A 490 26.68 -5.74 8.27
N ILE A 491 26.19 -4.50 8.15
CA ILE A 491 26.80 -3.45 7.32
C ILE A 491 27.44 -2.44 8.27
N ASN A 492 28.75 -2.60 8.48
CA ASN A 492 29.51 -1.70 9.33
C ASN A 492 29.98 -0.45 8.56
N ALA A 493 30.05 0.72 9.23
CA ALA A 493 30.31 2.05 8.65
C ALA A 493 31.68 2.25 7.95
N LYS A 494 32.50 1.19 7.84
CA LYS A 494 33.82 1.18 7.17
C LYS A 494 33.80 0.42 5.83
N ASP A 495 32.64 0.30 5.18
CA ASP A 495 32.46 -0.32 3.86
C ASP A 495 32.93 -1.78 3.73
N LYS A 496 32.95 -2.54 4.83
CA LYS A 496 33.19 -4.00 4.80
C LYS A 496 31.93 -4.75 5.20
N VAL A 497 31.47 -5.66 4.34
CA VAL A 497 30.33 -6.54 4.61
C VAL A 497 30.79 -7.71 5.48
N ALA A 498 30.16 -7.89 6.65
CA ALA A 498 30.33 -9.06 7.49
C ALA A 498 29.09 -9.96 7.38
N ILE A 499 29.32 -11.26 7.21
CA ILE A 499 28.30 -12.30 7.12
C ILE A 499 28.43 -13.20 8.33
N TYR A 500 27.35 -13.41 9.07
CA TYR A 500 27.29 -14.35 10.19
C TYR A 500 26.52 -15.59 9.76
N VAL A 501 27.09 -16.75 10.06
CA VAL A 501 26.53 -18.05 9.68
C VAL A 501 26.45 -18.94 10.90
N ALA A 502 25.30 -19.56 11.16
CA ALA A 502 25.19 -20.55 12.22
C ALA A 502 25.66 -21.91 11.69
N SER A 503 26.55 -22.56 12.41
CA SER A 503 27.07 -23.87 12.08
C SER A 503 26.46 -24.90 13.01
N SER A 504 25.36 -25.52 12.57
CA SER A 504 24.72 -26.62 13.32
C SER A 504 25.68 -27.79 13.57
N GLY A 505 26.66 -28.01 12.68
CA GLY A 505 27.62 -29.12 12.80
C GLY A 505 28.70 -28.89 13.86
N THR A 506 29.13 -27.64 14.08
CA THR A 506 30.17 -27.31 15.07
C THR A 506 29.64 -26.64 16.34
N GLY A 507 28.37 -26.21 16.36
CA GLY A 507 27.78 -25.51 17.51
C GLY A 507 28.26 -24.06 17.66
N GLU A 508 28.67 -23.44 16.56
CA GLU A 508 29.29 -22.11 16.54
C GLU A 508 28.58 -21.17 15.55
N ILE A 509 28.66 -19.87 15.82
CA ILE A 509 28.37 -18.82 14.85
C ILE A 509 29.70 -18.34 14.27
N VAL A 510 29.80 -18.35 12.95
CA VAL A 510 31.00 -17.99 12.21
C VAL A 510 30.80 -16.63 11.57
N LYS A 511 31.70 -15.69 11.87
CA LYS A 511 31.75 -14.37 11.23
C LYS A 511 32.74 -14.41 10.07
N LEU A 512 32.23 -14.15 8.88
CA LEU A 512 32.95 -14.06 7.63
C LEU A 512 33.05 -12.60 7.20
N VAL A 513 34.24 -12.16 6.75
CA VAL A 513 34.44 -10.81 6.22
C VAL A 513 34.99 -10.90 4.81
N ASP A 514 34.34 -10.18 3.90
CA ASP A 514 34.77 -10.03 2.51
C ASP A 514 36.15 -9.34 2.43
N GLN A 515 37.06 -9.95 1.68
CA GLN A 515 38.41 -9.44 1.45
C GLN A 515 38.50 -8.50 0.24
N GLY A 516 37.42 -8.38 -0.56
CA GLY A 516 37.34 -7.49 -1.72
C GLY A 516 37.91 -8.08 -3.02
N ASP A 517 38.36 -9.34 -2.99
CA ASP A 517 38.83 -10.13 -4.13
C ASP A 517 37.85 -11.25 -4.52
N GLY A 518 36.67 -11.27 -3.91
CA GLY A 518 35.67 -12.34 -4.07
C GLY A 518 35.82 -13.49 -3.08
N SER A 519 36.83 -13.45 -2.19
CA SER A 519 36.99 -14.41 -1.10
C SER A 519 36.53 -13.83 0.25
N ALA A 520 36.04 -14.71 1.13
CA ALA A 520 35.72 -14.36 2.50
C ALA A 520 36.63 -15.09 3.49
N GLN A 521 37.01 -14.39 4.57
CA GLN A 521 37.82 -14.95 5.64
C GLN A 521 36.98 -15.10 6.92
N ILE A 522 37.13 -16.24 7.60
CA ILE A 522 36.63 -16.42 8.96
C ILE A 522 37.46 -15.52 9.89
N VAL A 523 36.81 -14.54 10.50
CA VAL A 523 37.45 -13.61 11.45
C VAL A 523 37.09 -13.90 12.90
N GLN A 524 35.98 -14.62 13.13
CA GLN A 524 35.51 -14.95 14.48
C GLN A 524 34.67 -16.24 14.46
N LYS A 525 34.77 -17.03 15.52
CA LYS A 525 33.88 -18.16 15.82
C LYS A 525 33.35 -17.98 17.24
N ILE A 526 32.04 -18.02 17.40
CA ILE A 526 31.35 -17.74 18.65
C ILE A 526 30.57 -19.00 19.06
N PRO A 527 31.00 -19.76 20.07
CA PRO A 527 30.30 -20.97 20.48
C PRO A 527 28.98 -20.62 21.18
N THR A 528 27.87 -21.25 20.77
CA THR A 528 26.57 -21.07 21.46
C THR A 528 26.38 -22.05 22.61
N GLY A 529 27.16 -23.15 22.62
CA GLY A 529 26.98 -24.26 23.55
C GLY A 529 25.88 -25.24 23.15
N GLY A 530 25.25 -25.04 21.98
CA GLY A 530 24.15 -25.85 21.46
C GLY A 530 24.30 -26.16 19.97
N VAL A 531 23.16 -26.20 19.28
CA VAL A 531 23.07 -26.45 17.83
C VAL A 531 22.29 -25.28 17.22
N PRO A 532 22.98 -24.21 16.80
CA PRO A 532 22.33 -23.03 16.25
C PRO A 532 21.82 -23.32 14.85
N SER A 533 20.54 -23.03 14.59
CA SER A 533 19.87 -23.31 13.32
C SER A 533 19.55 -22.05 12.50
N SER A 534 19.30 -20.93 13.17
CA SER A 534 18.94 -19.67 12.54
C SER A 534 19.48 -18.45 13.28
N LEU A 535 19.71 -17.37 12.53
CA LEU A 535 20.23 -16.10 13.03
C LEU A 535 19.41 -14.92 12.49
N ALA A 536 19.27 -13.87 13.28
CA ALA A 536 18.84 -12.55 12.82
C ALA A 536 19.43 -11.46 13.71
N PHE A 537 19.47 -10.26 13.17
CA PHE A 537 19.85 -9.05 13.90
C PHE A 537 18.60 -8.24 14.23
N ASP A 538 18.62 -7.59 15.40
CA ASP A 538 17.74 -6.46 15.66
C ASP A 538 18.32 -5.15 15.10
N GLU A 539 17.58 -4.05 15.22
CA GLU A 539 17.99 -2.72 14.72
C GLU A 539 19.25 -2.16 15.41
N VAL A 540 19.61 -2.68 16.59
CA VAL A 540 20.76 -2.23 17.39
C VAL A 540 21.99 -3.12 17.14
N GLY A 541 21.83 -4.18 16.34
CA GLY A 541 22.91 -5.10 15.95
C GLY A 541 23.14 -6.25 16.93
N ALA A 542 22.20 -6.53 17.85
CA ALA A 542 22.25 -7.73 18.69
C ALA A 542 21.88 -8.97 17.87
N ILE A 543 22.56 -10.09 18.13
CA ILE A 543 22.34 -11.36 17.44
C ILE A 543 21.30 -12.18 18.20
N PHE A 544 20.26 -12.63 17.50
CA PHE A 544 19.29 -13.60 18.00
C PHE A 544 19.50 -14.95 17.32
N VAL A 545 19.47 -16.02 18.11
CA VAL A 545 19.81 -17.36 17.67
C VAL A 545 18.70 -18.33 18.05
N GLY A 546 18.21 -19.08 17.07
CA GLY A 546 17.38 -20.25 17.33
C GLY A 546 18.31 -21.43 17.56
N ASP A 547 18.22 -22.07 18.73
CA ASP A 547 19.06 -23.21 19.07
C ASP A 547 18.21 -24.47 19.28
N ILE A 548 18.43 -25.46 18.42
CA ILE A 548 17.65 -26.70 18.41
C ILE A 548 17.99 -27.56 19.63
N ALA A 549 19.25 -27.61 20.04
CA ALA A 549 19.68 -28.48 21.15
C ALA A 549 19.33 -27.87 22.50
N LEU A 550 19.51 -26.55 22.65
CA LEU A 550 19.13 -25.84 23.88
C LEU A 550 17.63 -25.55 23.97
N LYS A 551 16.90 -25.70 22.85
CA LYS A 551 15.44 -25.53 22.76
C LYS A 551 15.00 -24.15 23.20
N CYS A 552 15.73 -23.13 22.76
CA CYS A 552 15.48 -21.76 23.14
C CYS A 552 15.87 -20.78 22.04
N ILE A 553 15.42 -19.53 22.20
CA ILE A 553 15.97 -18.39 21.51
C ILE A 553 17.02 -17.76 22.42
N LEU A 554 18.25 -17.61 21.91
CA LEU A 554 19.32 -16.89 22.58
C LEU A 554 19.41 -15.46 22.03
N SER A 555 19.84 -14.52 22.86
CA SER A 555 20.25 -13.17 22.45
C SER A 555 21.71 -12.91 22.84
N HIS A 556 22.45 -12.23 21.97
CA HIS A 556 23.83 -11.83 22.17
C HIS A 556 24.01 -10.35 21.82
N PRO A 557 24.24 -9.49 22.82
CA PRO A 557 24.49 -8.07 22.62
C PRO A 557 25.80 -7.78 21.86
N PRO A 558 25.95 -6.60 21.22
CA PRO A 558 27.08 -6.28 20.32
C PRO A 558 28.50 -6.21 20.96
N GLU A 559 28.63 -6.25 22.29
CA GLU A 559 29.88 -6.01 23.02
C GLU A 559 30.39 -7.24 23.81
N ASP A 560 30.90 -8.27 23.12
CA ASP A 560 31.55 -9.49 23.69
C ASP A 560 30.87 -10.01 24.99
N SER A 561 29.55 -9.97 25.01
CA SER A 561 28.72 -10.37 26.14
C SER A 561 28.29 -11.83 26.00
N GLU A 562 28.17 -12.57 27.10
CA GLU A 562 27.69 -13.96 27.02
C GLU A 562 26.26 -14.04 26.48
N PHE A 563 25.92 -15.15 25.82
CA PHE A 563 24.56 -15.43 25.36
C PHE A 563 23.58 -15.46 26.55
N GLN A 564 22.42 -14.86 26.35
CA GLN A 564 21.31 -14.90 27.29
C GLN A 564 20.14 -15.65 26.68
N VAL A 565 19.40 -16.40 27.51
CA VAL A 565 18.16 -17.05 27.07
C VAL A 565 17.05 -15.99 27.04
N LEU A 566 16.53 -15.70 25.86
CA LEU A 566 15.36 -14.83 25.70
C LEU A 566 14.09 -15.58 26.06
N VAL A 567 13.91 -16.78 25.50
CA VAL A 567 12.71 -17.60 25.74
C VAL A 567 12.98 -19.08 25.48
N SER A 568 12.46 -19.96 26.35
CA SER A 568 12.69 -21.42 26.29
C SER A 568 11.43 -22.28 26.42
N ASP A 569 10.29 -21.71 26.78
CA ASP A 569 9.02 -22.42 26.91
C ASP A 569 7.82 -21.51 26.62
N TYR A 570 6.68 -22.14 26.32
CA TYR A 570 5.37 -21.50 26.23
C TYR A 570 4.37 -22.27 27.10
N GLU A 571 3.69 -21.57 28.02
CA GLU A 571 2.74 -22.17 28.97
C GLU A 571 3.31 -23.40 29.74
N GLY A 572 4.60 -23.36 30.08
CA GLY A 572 5.28 -24.43 30.81
C GLY A 572 5.68 -25.64 29.95
N GLN A 573 5.45 -25.60 28.63
CA GLN A 573 5.95 -26.60 27.68
C GLN A 573 7.21 -26.08 26.99
N GLN A 574 8.30 -26.81 27.15
CA GLN A 574 9.56 -26.51 26.46
C GLN A 574 9.38 -26.65 24.94
N PHE A 575 10.05 -25.79 24.18
CA PHE A 575 10.09 -25.90 22.73
C PHE A 575 10.69 -27.23 22.25
N PHE A 576 10.33 -27.66 21.05
CA PHE A 576 10.95 -28.83 20.41
C PHE A 576 12.36 -28.52 19.90
N GLY A 577 12.59 -27.27 19.52
CA GLY A 577 13.81 -26.73 18.95
C GLY A 577 13.44 -25.68 17.91
N PRO A 578 13.63 -24.38 18.20
CA PRO A 578 13.39 -23.31 17.23
C PRO A 578 14.25 -23.51 15.97
N ASN A 579 13.64 -23.36 14.80
CA ASN A 579 14.28 -23.73 13.52
C ASN A 579 14.65 -22.50 12.68
N SER A 580 13.71 -21.56 12.53
CA SER A 580 13.91 -20.31 11.78
C SER A 580 13.26 -19.13 12.50
N LEU A 581 13.89 -17.95 12.40
CA LEU A 581 13.48 -16.72 13.04
C LEU A 581 13.63 -15.51 12.12
N CYS A 582 12.78 -14.49 12.30
CA CYS A 582 12.70 -13.29 11.47
C CYS A 582 12.14 -12.12 12.30
N PHE A 583 12.75 -10.95 12.20
CA PHE A 583 12.16 -9.71 12.74
C PHE A 583 11.21 -9.06 11.73
N ASP A 584 10.20 -8.36 12.24
CA ASP A 584 9.48 -7.34 11.46
C ASP A 584 10.11 -5.95 11.65
N SER A 585 9.61 -4.97 10.91
CA SER A 585 10.07 -3.58 10.99
C SER A 585 9.74 -2.87 12.33
N ASN A 586 8.98 -3.51 13.22
CA ASN A 586 8.64 -2.98 14.54
C ASN A 586 9.48 -3.65 15.64
N GLY A 587 10.46 -4.49 15.27
CA GLY A 587 11.28 -5.23 16.23
C GLY A 587 10.55 -6.41 16.89
N THR A 588 9.43 -6.89 16.33
CA THR A 588 8.79 -8.14 16.76
C THR A 588 9.51 -9.33 16.14
N LEU A 589 9.99 -10.24 16.98
CA LEU A 589 10.64 -11.47 16.56
C LEU A 589 9.60 -12.57 16.33
N PHE A 590 9.55 -13.12 15.13
CA PHE A 590 8.77 -14.30 14.79
C PHE A 590 9.69 -15.51 14.67
N PHE A 591 9.24 -16.68 15.13
CA PHE A 591 10.00 -17.91 14.97
C PHE A 591 9.13 -19.15 14.84
N THR A 592 9.70 -20.18 14.23
CA THR A 592 9.12 -21.51 14.06
C THR A 592 9.74 -22.48 15.05
N ASP A 593 8.92 -23.34 15.65
CA ASP A 593 9.35 -24.41 16.54
C ASP A 593 8.91 -25.76 15.95
N SER A 594 9.89 -26.59 15.59
CA SER A 594 9.63 -27.88 14.96
C SER A 594 10.55 -28.99 15.43
N GLY A 595 11.62 -28.65 16.15
CA GLY A 595 12.68 -29.56 16.53
C GLY A 595 13.46 -30.10 15.32
N PRO A 596 14.33 -31.09 15.55
CA PRO A 596 14.97 -31.84 14.47
C PRO A 596 13.96 -32.43 13.47
N MET A 597 14.39 -32.58 12.22
CA MET A 597 13.60 -33.21 11.17
C MET A 597 13.13 -34.60 11.62
N GLY A 598 11.80 -34.81 11.64
CA GLY A 598 11.18 -36.07 12.07
C GLY A 598 10.41 -36.01 13.39
N ASP A 599 10.75 -35.10 14.31
CA ASP A 599 10.02 -34.91 15.57
C ASP A 599 8.58 -34.42 15.32
N THR A 600 8.47 -33.55 14.31
CA THR A 600 7.23 -33.06 13.77
C THR A 600 7.05 -33.61 12.35
N SER A 601 5.94 -34.30 12.06
CA SER A 601 5.70 -34.96 10.77
C SER A 601 4.27 -34.75 10.26
N LEU A 602 4.00 -35.12 9.00
CA LEU A 602 2.66 -35.01 8.42
C LEU A 602 1.61 -35.85 9.17
N SER A 603 2.00 -37.03 9.68
CA SER A 603 1.14 -37.90 10.49
C SER A 603 1.01 -37.47 11.95
N ASN A 604 1.93 -36.63 12.44
CA ASN A 604 1.96 -36.16 13.81
C ASN A 604 2.42 -34.69 13.85
N PRO A 605 1.57 -33.74 13.40
CA PRO A 605 1.93 -32.33 13.31
C PRO A 605 1.86 -31.68 14.69
N LYS A 606 3.02 -31.50 15.33
CA LYS A 606 3.23 -30.83 16.63
C LYS A 606 4.01 -29.52 16.53
N GLY A 607 4.31 -29.05 15.33
CA GLY A 607 5.05 -27.82 15.12
C GLY A 607 4.22 -26.59 15.44
N SER A 608 4.91 -25.52 15.82
CA SER A 608 4.32 -24.27 16.29
C SER A 608 5.00 -23.05 15.66
N VAL A 609 4.33 -21.91 15.75
CA VAL A 609 4.81 -20.59 15.33
C VAL A 609 4.47 -19.60 16.43
N PHE A 610 5.46 -18.80 16.81
CA PHE A 610 5.33 -17.82 17.88
C PHE A 610 5.86 -16.45 17.44
N CYS A 611 5.47 -15.42 18.19
CA CYS A 611 6.10 -14.11 18.13
C CYS A 611 6.35 -13.55 19.53
N VAL A 612 7.40 -12.75 19.67
CA VAL A 612 7.70 -11.97 20.87
C VAL A 612 8.01 -10.52 20.46
N SER A 613 7.27 -9.57 21.02
CA SER A 613 7.52 -8.14 20.76
C SER A 613 8.59 -7.61 21.70
N SER A 614 9.43 -6.72 21.19
CA SER A 614 10.42 -5.99 21.99
C SER A 614 9.79 -5.07 23.04
N GLU A 615 8.57 -4.57 22.79
CA GLU A 615 7.87 -3.61 23.65
C GLU A 615 7.24 -4.25 24.90
N ASP A 616 6.54 -5.37 24.73
CA ASP A 616 5.82 -6.05 25.82
C ASP A 616 6.52 -7.31 26.34
N GLN A 617 7.57 -7.77 25.66
CA GLN A 617 8.34 -8.98 25.96
C GLN A 617 7.45 -10.22 26.16
N LEU A 618 6.24 -10.20 25.58
CA LEU A 618 5.25 -11.25 25.77
C LEU A 618 5.30 -12.22 24.59
N LEU A 619 5.55 -13.48 24.91
CA LEU A 619 5.48 -14.57 23.94
C LEU A 619 4.01 -14.87 23.58
N LYS A 620 3.67 -14.79 22.29
CA LYS A 620 2.33 -15.01 21.75
C LYS A 620 2.34 -16.11 20.69
N PRO A 621 1.39 -17.06 20.72
CA PRO A 621 1.31 -18.08 19.68
C PRO A 621 0.56 -17.58 18.44
N LEU A 622 1.06 -17.95 17.27
CA LEU A 622 0.34 -17.83 15.98
C LEU A 622 -0.30 -19.16 15.58
N ALA A 623 0.40 -20.27 15.85
CA ALA A 623 -0.07 -21.63 15.65
C ALA A 623 0.60 -22.52 16.70
N VAL A 624 -0.15 -23.40 17.36
CA VAL A 624 0.38 -24.26 18.43
C VAL A 624 0.06 -25.72 18.12
N ASN A 625 1.10 -26.56 18.10
CA ASN A 625 0.99 -28.01 18.02
C ASN A 625 0.13 -28.51 16.84
N CYS A 626 0.24 -27.88 15.67
CA CYS A 626 -0.63 -28.18 14.53
C CYS A 626 0.04 -28.17 13.15
N LEU A 627 1.33 -27.86 13.07
CA LEU A 627 2.06 -27.79 11.79
C LEU A 627 3.00 -28.98 11.61
N ALA A 628 3.18 -29.43 10.36
CA ALA A 628 4.05 -30.51 9.94
C ALA A 628 5.45 -29.98 9.54
N HIS A 629 6.33 -29.85 10.54
CA HIS A 629 7.69 -29.34 10.45
C HIS A 629 7.79 -27.94 9.81
N PRO A 630 7.31 -26.88 10.50
CA PRO A 630 7.58 -25.52 10.07
C PRO A 630 9.08 -25.22 10.14
N SER A 631 9.69 -24.83 9.02
CA SER A 631 11.15 -24.71 8.90
C SER A 631 11.66 -23.34 8.48
N GLY A 632 10.81 -22.53 7.84
CA GLY A 632 11.19 -21.23 7.29
C GLY A 632 10.13 -20.20 7.63
N ILE A 633 10.57 -19.00 7.98
CA ILE A 633 9.68 -17.89 8.28
C ILE A 633 10.19 -16.61 7.63
N ALA A 634 9.28 -15.85 7.03
CA ALA A 634 9.57 -14.53 6.49
C ALA A 634 8.41 -13.61 6.81
N VAL A 635 8.70 -12.35 7.12
CA VAL A 635 7.68 -11.34 7.36
C VAL A 635 7.68 -10.36 6.19
N SER A 636 6.51 -9.92 5.76
CA SER A 636 6.43 -8.85 4.76
C SER A 636 7.03 -7.55 5.31
N PRO A 637 7.63 -6.69 4.47
CA PRO A 637 8.23 -5.43 4.92
C PRO A 637 7.29 -4.51 5.71
N ASP A 638 5.98 -4.59 5.44
CA ASP A 638 4.94 -3.84 6.14
C ASP A 638 4.45 -4.50 7.44
N GLY A 639 5.01 -5.65 7.83
CA GLY A 639 4.62 -6.42 9.02
C GLY A 639 3.22 -7.05 8.96
N SER A 640 2.50 -6.93 7.83
CA SER A 640 1.10 -7.34 7.73
C SER A 640 0.91 -8.85 7.58
N CYS A 641 1.89 -9.53 7.01
CA CYS A 641 1.86 -10.96 6.69
C CYS A 641 3.11 -11.67 7.20
N VAL A 642 2.90 -12.80 7.88
CA VAL A 642 3.97 -13.76 8.23
C VAL A 642 3.79 -14.99 7.35
N TYR A 643 4.80 -15.30 6.55
CA TYR A 643 4.85 -16.49 5.71
C TYR A 643 5.62 -17.59 6.43
N VAL A 644 5.04 -18.79 6.47
CA VAL A 644 5.65 -19.95 7.12
C VAL A 644 5.73 -21.09 6.12
N ALA A 645 6.93 -21.62 5.90
CA ALA A 645 7.17 -22.82 5.13
C ALA A 645 6.88 -24.05 6.00
N GLU A 646 5.84 -24.80 5.66
CA GLU A 646 5.51 -26.08 6.31
C GLU A 646 6.05 -27.21 5.43
N THR A 647 7.27 -27.63 5.71
CA THR A 647 8.07 -28.46 4.80
C THR A 647 7.41 -29.82 4.55
N MET A 648 6.93 -30.51 5.59
CA MET A 648 6.36 -31.85 5.40
C MET A 648 4.99 -31.82 4.72
N ALA A 649 4.28 -30.70 4.77
CA ALA A 649 3.02 -30.49 4.07
C ALA A 649 3.21 -29.89 2.65
N ASN A 650 4.46 -29.63 2.24
CA ASN A 650 4.82 -29.07 0.93
C ASN A 650 4.04 -27.79 0.56
N ARG A 651 3.85 -26.89 1.54
CA ARG A 651 3.07 -25.67 1.37
C ARG A 651 3.64 -24.49 2.12
N ILE A 652 3.20 -23.31 1.71
CA ILE A 652 3.44 -22.04 2.41
C ILE A 652 2.12 -21.61 3.04
N LEU A 653 2.18 -21.32 4.33
CA LEU A 653 1.11 -20.70 5.08
C LEU A 653 1.34 -19.19 5.13
N ARG A 654 0.25 -18.43 5.17
CA ARG A 654 0.24 -16.99 5.38
C ARG A 654 -0.63 -16.67 6.58
N PHE A 655 -0.03 -16.03 7.57
CA PHE A 655 -0.68 -15.49 8.75
C PHE A 655 -0.86 -13.98 8.57
N ILE A 656 -2.11 -13.51 8.55
CA ILE A 656 -2.44 -12.08 8.42
C ILE A 656 -2.82 -11.54 9.79
N ARG A 657 -2.14 -10.48 10.25
CA ARG A 657 -2.46 -9.82 11.51
C ARG A 657 -3.74 -8.99 11.36
N ARG A 658 -4.75 -9.27 12.18
CA ARG A 658 -5.99 -8.46 12.27
C ARG A 658 -5.83 -7.33 13.29
N PRO A 659 -6.66 -6.26 13.25
CA PRO A 659 -6.56 -5.13 14.19
C PRO A 659 -6.67 -5.51 15.66
N THR A 660 -7.29 -6.65 15.97
CA THR A 660 -7.40 -7.20 17.33
C THR A 660 -6.09 -7.81 17.85
N GLY A 661 -5.04 -7.88 17.03
CA GLY A 661 -3.78 -8.55 17.36
C GLY A 661 -3.79 -10.07 17.13
N VAL A 662 -4.90 -10.62 16.63
CA VAL A 662 -5.04 -12.05 16.28
C VAL A 662 -4.53 -12.30 14.86
N TYR A 663 -3.88 -13.43 14.65
CA TYR A 663 -3.41 -13.86 13.34
C TYR A 663 -4.36 -14.85 12.69
N MET A 664 -4.79 -14.57 11.46
CA MET A 664 -5.57 -15.52 10.64
C MET A 664 -4.65 -16.27 9.69
N CYS A 665 -4.66 -17.60 9.80
CA CYS A 665 -3.86 -18.48 8.94
C CYS A 665 -4.64 -18.93 7.69
N SER A 666 -3.99 -18.87 6.53
CA SER A 666 -4.49 -19.38 5.26
C SER A 666 -3.37 -20.11 4.52
N VAL A 667 -3.71 -21.06 3.64
CA VAL A 667 -2.72 -21.66 2.73
C VAL A 667 -2.46 -20.67 1.61
N PHE A 668 -1.21 -20.22 1.49
CA PHE A 668 -0.79 -19.26 0.47
C PHE A 668 -0.45 -19.95 -0.84
N HIS A 669 0.28 -21.07 -0.76
CA HIS A 669 0.66 -21.85 -1.93
C HIS A 669 0.93 -23.30 -1.55
N THR A 670 0.49 -24.24 -2.38
CA THR A 670 0.81 -25.67 -2.23
C THR A 670 1.58 -26.12 -3.44
N PHE A 671 2.73 -26.75 -3.22
CA PHE A 671 3.57 -27.22 -4.30
C PHE A 671 3.24 -28.67 -4.67
N SER A 672 3.53 -29.04 -5.91
CA SER A 672 3.51 -30.42 -6.40
C SER A 672 4.95 -30.91 -6.62
N GLY A 673 5.19 -32.20 -6.37
CA GLY A 673 6.51 -32.82 -6.49
C GLY A 673 7.58 -32.25 -5.55
N GLY A 674 8.78 -32.84 -5.58
CA GLY A 674 9.93 -32.41 -4.77
C GLY A 674 9.73 -32.53 -3.26
N PHE A 675 10.76 -32.19 -2.49
CA PHE A 675 10.65 -32.03 -1.04
C PHE A 675 10.34 -30.56 -0.72
N GLY A 676 9.63 -30.34 0.38
CA GLY A 676 8.97 -29.09 0.75
C GLY A 676 9.77 -27.78 0.65
N PRO A 677 9.09 -26.64 0.80
CA PRO A 677 9.77 -25.38 1.06
C PRO A 677 10.53 -25.47 2.39
N THR A 678 11.76 -24.94 2.41
CA THR A 678 12.67 -25.04 3.55
C THR A 678 13.02 -23.67 4.14
N SER A 679 13.26 -22.69 3.29
CA SER A 679 13.60 -21.32 3.68
C SER A 679 12.80 -20.32 2.85
N LEU A 680 12.52 -19.18 3.46
CA LEU A 680 11.74 -18.09 2.89
C LEU A 680 12.51 -16.78 3.10
N ALA A 681 12.38 -15.85 2.16
CA ALA A 681 12.77 -14.47 2.36
C ALA A 681 11.80 -13.54 1.62
N CYS A 682 11.57 -12.36 2.18
CA CYS A 682 10.84 -11.29 1.50
C CYS A 682 11.80 -10.17 1.10
N ASP A 683 11.60 -9.60 -0.09
CA ASP A 683 12.23 -8.32 -0.45
C ASP A 683 11.39 -7.12 -0.04
N SER A 684 11.97 -5.93 -0.17
CA SER A 684 11.32 -4.65 0.13
C SER A 684 10.08 -4.35 -0.71
N LYS A 685 9.83 -5.11 -1.79
CA LYS A 685 8.63 -5.03 -2.64
C LYS A 685 7.59 -6.09 -2.27
N SER A 686 7.78 -6.82 -1.17
CA SER A 686 6.95 -7.94 -0.72
C SER A 686 6.90 -9.14 -1.67
N ASN A 687 7.91 -9.32 -2.55
CA ASN A 687 8.04 -10.58 -3.27
C ASN A 687 8.54 -11.66 -2.31
N LEU A 688 7.96 -12.86 -2.39
CA LEU A 688 8.34 -13.99 -1.58
C LEU A 688 9.25 -14.93 -2.39
N TYR A 689 10.46 -15.12 -1.88
CA TYR A 689 11.45 -16.05 -2.41
C TYR A 689 11.42 -17.34 -1.60
N VAL A 690 11.41 -18.47 -2.31
CA VAL A 690 11.23 -19.79 -1.69
C VAL A 690 12.34 -20.73 -2.13
N CYS A 691 13.03 -21.30 -1.15
CA CYS A 691 13.99 -22.38 -1.36
C CYS A 691 13.31 -23.75 -1.20
N ARG A 692 13.53 -24.64 -2.18
CA ARG A 692 13.04 -26.03 -2.18
C ARG A 692 14.14 -26.97 -2.65
N TRP A 693 14.12 -28.22 -2.21
CA TRP A 693 14.98 -29.26 -2.80
C TRP A 693 14.40 -29.69 -4.15
N ALA A 694 15.17 -29.55 -5.22
CA ALA A 694 14.78 -30.07 -6.53
C ALA A 694 14.99 -31.59 -6.56
N SER A 695 14.07 -32.29 -7.23
CA SER A 695 14.21 -33.71 -7.60
C SER A 695 15.28 -33.91 -8.67
#